data_AF-A0A5C6QED4-F1
#
_entry.id   AF-A0A5C6QED4-F1
#
_cell.length_a   1.000
_cell.length_b   1.000
_cell.length_c   1.000
_cell.angle_alpha   90.00
_cell.angle_beta   90.00
_cell.angle_gamma   90.00
#
_symmetry.space_group_name_H-M   'P 1'
#
loop_
_entity.id
_entity.type
_entity.pdbx_description
1 polymer ?
#
loop_
_entity_poly.entity_id
_entity_poly.type
_entity_poly.pdbx_seq_one_letter_code
_entity_poly.pdbx_strand_id
1 'polypeptide(L)'
;MKHSIFNKKRLAVCISAVLATGLSSQLYAEEAVTDKVNNSEKDAAIEVIQVTGIMSSLSRSMSVKRNASGVVDVISAEDMGKFPDTNLAESLQRITGVSVSRSNGEGSQITVRGFGPEFNLITLNGRQMPGTGNSRSYSLENLSSDGVSAIEVHKTVRAENPSGGLGATVNIITMKPFASPGEKFVISGKGIYDSSNVEGDDVTPEFSGLYSNTFADDTFGFALSFSHQQRDFQQQSANIQGWQFQPDAQLPTLDDDKVIDNRDANAAAGAFFPRDMNYGIANVERERTNANVTFQYAPTESVIMTLDYTMGESTTGTNSIGWGQWHDFGGNIDAYELDENGTVMFADLSGNDGSYTANRNTIETNESSLGFNVEWRPSDDFVFSVDYHSSENKADNGKDKGMNGTGSLVFGSDQLVNKHYDFRQGDIPQGTIFWKNGSTTLAPSEMDSHFSQFEHTPGKSEIDQLQIDGSWENPDDSPLMSVKFGVARTEQTMGGSRSWSGLIGGFLFNPNYSAAFPDGMFEYNTTDGFLDEFSNGDNAMGAGYYYSFDFDEAVARSTAYLNSDVLGDDFFSTDAYRAGSVQSQSSVDEDTTSVYASSLFEFDVAELPVQVSVGFRYEQTDVTSNVLQPIPTEVWWKGGSEWLTQYQPGENTILSLEGEHDVFLPMIDAKIDLSDELVARASWGKTIARAPLGSLAGGRSLGASTRPNSRIGGEGNTNLDPYESTNLDISLEYYYAEGSYAAIGYFRKDVKNFISSQTITTPVDDIRDIYQGPRWNQAVTDLGGTPTSDEIFAQMQANGATLNAQGFIEPAGDDPLMQWDITRPFNAPDDKMVDGIEVAVQHFFGESGFGFGANATFVDGDVKFDVDDITKVDSVAELKPQTPLTGLSDSANFQLFYEKEGLSVKVTYAWRDEYLIGVGQAQGSSDAPPQFAKEFGQVDMSINYDIDENFTVFVEGLNLNNETEQSFGRYEEQFLSARQYGTRYTVGVRYSFK
;
A
#
# COMPACT_ATOMS: atom_id res chain seq x y z
N MET A 1 -15.19 39.10 -0.09
CA MET A 1 -14.92 38.02 -1.07
C MET A 1 -15.71 38.32 -2.35
N LYS A 2 -15.05 38.79 -3.43
CA LYS A 2 -15.71 39.05 -4.72
C LYS A 2 -16.01 37.79 -5.54
N HIS A 3 -15.29 36.70 -5.25
CA HIS A 3 -15.38 35.42 -5.98
C HIS A 3 -16.02 34.29 -5.16
N SER A 4 -16.63 34.59 -4.01
CA SER A 4 -17.46 33.59 -3.31
C SER A 4 -18.76 33.46 -4.08
N ILE A 5 -18.91 32.36 -4.80
CA ILE A 5 -20.11 32.13 -5.57
C ILE A 5 -21.21 31.66 -4.60
N PHE A 6 -22.07 32.59 -4.19
CA PHE A 6 -23.16 32.31 -3.26
C PHE A 6 -24.30 31.59 -3.97
N ASN A 7 -24.68 30.40 -3.50
CA ASN A 7 -26.03 29.88 -3.71
C ASN A 7 -26.99 30.67 -2.80
N LYS A 8 -27.48 31.82 -3.29
CA LYS A 8 -28.56 32.55 -2.62
C LYS A 8 -29.87 31.86 -2.92
N LYS A 9 -30.42 31.11 -1.95
CA LYS A 9 -31.82 31.15 -1.48
C LYS A 9 -32.23 29.83 -0.80
N ARG A 10 -32.67 29.93 0.46
CA ARG A 10 -33.92 29.38 1.06
C ARG A 10 -33.90 29.50 2.60
N LEU A 11 -32.72 29.51 3.23
CA LEU A 11 -32.57 29.78 4.67
C LEU A 11 -33.10 31.18 5.06
N ALA A 12 -32.88 32.19 4.21
CA ALA A 12 -33.34 33.56 4.45
C ALA A 12 -34.87 33.74 4.41
N VAL A 13 -35.60 32.86 3.71
CA VAL A 13 -37.08 32.95 3.60
C VAL A 13 -37.76 32.30 4.80
N CYS A 14 -37.21 31.19 5.32
CA CYS A 14 -37.72 30.53 6.52
C CYS A 14 -37.53 31.40 7.78
N ILE A 15 -36.39 32.10 7.89
CA ILE A 15 -36.13 33.06 8.99
C ILE A 15 -37.04 34.30 8.87
N SER A 16 -37.39 34.72 7.66
CA SER A 16 -38.29 35.86 7.43
C SER A 16 -39.76 35.56 7.75
N ALA A 17 -40.19 34.31 7.61
CA ALA A 17 -41.56 33.89 7.93
C ALA A 17 -41.84 33.82 9.45
N VAL A 18 -40.82 33.51 10.26
CA VAL A 18 -40.91 33.50 11.74
C VAL A 18 -41.02 34.92 12.31
N LEU A 19 -40.48 35.94 11.62
CA LEU A 19 -40.51 37.34 12.05
C LEU A 19 -41.78 38.12 11.63
N ALA A 20 -42.66 37.52 10.81
CA ALA A 20 -43.84 38.21 10.25
C ALA A 20 -45.13 38.10 11.09
N THR A 21 -45.06 37.62 12.34
CA THR A 21 -46.21 37.59 13.27
C THR A 21 -46.02 38.57 14.43
N GLY A 22 -46.04 39.86 14.13
CA GLY A 22 -45.96 40.88 15.19
C GLY A 22 -46.11 42.33 14.72
N LEU A 23 -47.35 42.83 14.78
CA LEU A 23 -47.76 44.23 14.93
C LEU A 23 -47.85 45.13 13.69
N SER A 24 -49.11 45.40 13.32
CA SER A 24 -49.60 46.51 12.51
C SER A 24 -49.65 47.84 13.29
N SER A 25 -49.13 48.93 12.72
CA SER A 25 -49.82 50.24 12.63
C SER A 25 -49.01 51.26 11.81
N GLN A 26 -49.74 52.09 11.05
CA GLN A 26 -49.29 53.08 10.07
C GLN A 26 -48.85 54.44 10.66
N LEU A 27 -48.09 55.19 9.83
CA LEU A 27 -48.02 56.64 9.59
C LEU A 27 -46.74 57.42 9.98
N TYR A 28 -46.05 57.87 8.90
CA TYR A 28 -45.28 59.10 8.61
C TYR A 28 -44.46 59.81 9.70
N ALA A 29 -43.14 59.93 9.48
CA ALA A 29 -42.49 61.17 9.02
C ALA A 29 -40.96 61.01 8.92
N GLU A 30 -40.39 61.89 8.10
CA GLU A 30 -39.08 61.95 7.48
C GLU A 30 -37.94 62.39 8.43
N GLU A 31 -36.70 62.06 8.05
CA GLU A 31 -35.43 62.66 8.48
C GLU A 31 -34.73 62.10 9.75
N ALA A 32 -33.87 61.09 9.55
CA ALA A 32 -32.53 60.96 10.16
C ALA A 32 -31.87 59.63 9.73
N VAL A 33 -31.15 59.66 8.61
CA VAL A 33 -30.26 58.57 8.16
C VAL A 33 -28.89 58.81 8.78
N THR A 34 -28.63 58.22 9.94
CA THR A 34 -27.31 57.85 10.48
C THR A 34 -27.54 57.14 11.81
N ASP A 35 -26.80 56.05 12.06
CA ASP A 35 -26.84 55.22 13.27
C ASP A 35 -27.98 54.21 13.39
N LYS A 36 -27.93 53.12 12.60
CA LYS A 36 -28.42 51.77 12.97
C LYS A 36 -28.12 50.66 11.94
N VAL A 37 -26.94 50.69 11.32
CA VAL A 37 -26.39 49.54 10.57
C VAL A 37 -25.17 49.06 11.33
N ASN A 38 -25.36 48.21 12.35
CA ASN A 38 -24.22 47.56 13.01
C ASN A 38 -24.58 46.33 13.86
N ASN A 39 -25.71 45.64 13.62
CA ASN A 39 -26.04 44.47 14.46
C ASN A 39 -26.92 43.40 13.81
N SER A 40 -26.87 43.20 12.49
CA SER A 40 -27.62 42.12 11.83
C SER A 40 -26.93 41.56 10.58
N GLU A 41 -25.64 41.27 10.67
CA GLU A 41 -24.88 40.59 9.61
C GLU A 41 -23.94 39.54 10.25
N LYS A 42 -24.49 38.49 10.86
CA LYS A 42 -23.63 37.39 11.35
C LYS A 42 -24.12 35.96 11.20
N ASP A 43 -25.23 35.71 10.54
CA ASP A 43 -25.70 34.34 10.32
C ASP A 43 -26.16 34.15 8.86
N ALA A 44 -25.63 33.10 8.21
CA ALA A 44 -25.96 32.59 6.87
C ALA A 44 -25.05 32.95 5.68
N ALA A 45 -23.83 33.43 5.93
CA ALA A 45 -22.70 33.17 5.03
C ALA A 45 -21.74 32.22 5.77
N ILE A 46 -21.11 31.27 5.08
CA ILE A 46 -19.78 30.82 5.54
C ILE A 46 -18.90 32.04 5.37
N GLU A 47 -18.94 32.91 6.37
CA GLU A 47 -17.94 33.92 6.57
C GLU A 47 -16.68 33.13 6.85
N VAL A 48 -15.77 33.09 5.88
CA VAL A 48 -14.37 32.74 6.11
C VAL A 48 -13.81 33.83 7.03
N ILE A 49 -14.21 33.79 8.30
CA ILE A 49 -13.43 34.36 9.37
C ILE A 49 -12.34 33.31 9.58
N GLN A 50 -11.13 33.67 9.18
CA GLN A 50 -9.92 32.90 9.39
C GLN A 50 -9.62 32.87 10.90
N VAL A 51 -10.36 32.05 11.65
CA VAL A 51 -10.15 31.83 13.08
C VAL A 51 -9.19 30.67 13.22
N THR A 52 -7.99 30.97 13.69
CA THR A 52 -6.90 30.01 13.86
C THR A 52 -7.07 29.18 15.12
N GLY A 53 -7.09 27.86 15.00
CA GLY A 53 -7.06 26.97 16.16
C GLY A 53 -7.60 25.57 15.93
N ILE A 54 -7.23 24.64 16.82
CA ILE A 54 -7.75 23.25 16.86
C ILE A 54 -9.26 23.25 17.01
N MET A 55 -9.78 24.06 17.94
CA MET A 55 -11.22 24.05 18.21
C MET A 55 -12.02 24.57 17.01
N SER A 56 -11.47 25.55 16.29
CA SER A 56 -12.05 26.12 15.08
C SER A 56 -12.05 25.11 13.93
N SER A 57 -10.92 24.43 13.68
CA SER A 57 -10.82 23.41 12.63
C SER A 57 -11.77 22.25 12.88
N LEU A 58 -11.81 21.72 14.10
CA LEU A 58 -12.72 20.64 14.49
C LEU A 58 -14.21 21.04 14.39
N SER A 59 -14.55 22.29 14.72
CA SER A 59 -15.92 22.81 14.56
C SER A 59 -16.31 22.97 13.10
N ARG A 60 -15.36 23.37 12.24
CA ARG A 60 -15.55 23.44 10.79
C ARG A 60 -15.76 22.05 10.19
N SER A 61 -14.91 21.08 10.54
CA SER A 61 -15.07 19.68 10.11
C SER A 61 -16.42 19.10 10.54
N MET A 62 -16.83 19.37 11.78
CA MET A 62 -18.15 18.98 12.29
C MET A 62 -19.29 19.61 11.47
N SER A 63 -19.17 20.89 11.11
CA SER A 63 -20.17 21.59 10.29
C SER A 63 -20.27 21.03 8.88
N VAL A 64 -19.14 20.65 8.26
CA VAL A 64 -19.14 19.99 6.96
C VAL A 64 -19.85 18.63 7.05
N LYS A 65 -19.55 17.83 8.07
CA LYS A 65 -20.20 16.55 8.34
C LYS A 65 -21.72 16.68 8.51
N ARG A 66 -22.17 17.65 9.32
CA ARG A 66 -23.61 17.91 9.56
C ARG A 66 -24.38 18.32 8.30
N ASN A 67 -23.70 19.00 7.37
CA ASN A 67 -24.34 19.54 6.16
C ASN A 67 -24.18 18.64 4.92
N ALA A 68 -23.30 17.64 4.96
CA ALA A 68 -23.17 16.67 3.88
C ALA A 68 -24.48 15.87 3.68
N SER A 69 -24.75 15.36 2.49
CA SER A 69 -25.86 14.44 2.22
C SER A 69 -25.51 13.00 2.65
N GLY A 70 -24.32 12.53 2.26
CA GLY A 70 -23.74 11.24 2.65
C GLY A 70 -22.73 11.35 3.81
N VAL A 71 -22.05 10.25 4.13
CA VAL A 71 -21.05 10.17 5.20
C VAL A 71 -19.71 10.70 4.70
N VAL A 72 -19.32 11.87 5.20
CA VAL A 72 -18.05 12.54 4.87
C VAL A 72 -17.39 13.03 6.15
N ASP A 73 -16.10 12.76 6.27
CA ASP A 73 -15.22 13.32 7.29
C ASP A 73 -14.17 14.22 6.62
N VAL A 74 -13.80 15.32 7.29
CA VAL A 74 -12.88 16.32 6.73
C VAL A 74 -11.82 16.70 7.76
N ILE A 75 -10.57 16.85 7.30
CA ILE A 75 -9.46 17.44 8.05
C ILE A 75 -9.09 18.76 7.37
N SER A 76 -8.96 19.85 8.13
CA SER A 76 -8.60 21.16 7.58
C SER A 76 -7.09 21.47 7.70
N ALA A 77 -6.61 22.38 6.86
CA ALA A 77 -5.23 22.88 6.88
C ALA A 77 -4.81 23.42 8.26
N GLU A 78 -5.72 24.00 9.03
CA GLU A 78 -5.39 24.53 10.35
C GLU A 78 -5.08 23.41 11.36
N ASP A 79 -5.72 22.24 11.25
CA ASP A 79 -5.39 21.07 12.07
C ASP A 79 -4.03 20.47 11.66
N MET A 80 -3.84 20.20 10.36
CA MET A 80 -2.58 19.67 9.83
C MET A 80 -1.43 20.69 9.96
N GLY A 81 -1.74 21.97 9.90
CA GLY A 81 -0.78 23.05 9.98
C GLY A 81 -0.35 23.27 11.42
N LYS A 82 -1.26 23.45 12.38
CA LYS A 82 -0.87 23.61 13.79
C LYS A 82 -0.18 22.35 14.34
N PHE A 83 -0.45 21.19 13.77
CA PHE A 83 0.18 19.94 14.14
C PHE A 83 0.77 19.34 12.88
N PRO A 84 1.96 19.81 12.46
CA PRO A 84 2.57 19.35 11.23
C PRO A 84 2.84 17.83 11.30
N ASP A 85 1.85 17.07 10.85
CA ASP A 85 1.98 15.65 10.60
C ASP A 85 3.08 15.45 9.55
N THR A 86 3.91 14.42 9.73
CA THR A 86 5.04 14.12 8.83
C THR A 86 4.59 13.91 7.39
N ASN A 87 3.37 13.41 7.19
CA ASN A 87 2.74 13.22 5.89
C ASN A 87 1.20 13.16 6.01
N LEU A 88 0.51 13.03 4.89
CA LEU A 88 -0.96 13.03 4.84
C LEU A 88 -1.62 11.78 5.45
N ALA A 89 -0.93 10.63 5.49
CA ALA A 89 -1.49 9.40 6.06
C ALA A 89 -1.68 9.55 7.58
N GLU A 90 -0.70 10.15 8.27
CA GLU A 90 -0.78 10.40 9.72
C GLU A 90 -1.97 11.32 10.07
N SER A 91 -2.27 12.32 9.22
CA SER A 91 -3.46 13.15 9.40
C SER A 91 -4.75 12.32 9.38
N LEU A 92 -4.85 11.40 8.43
CA LEU A 92 -6.05 10.60 8.17
C LEU A 92 -6.41 9.61 9.28
N GLN A 93 -5.46 9.20 10.13
CA GLN A 93 -5.72 8.32 11.28
C GLN A 93 -6.71 8.91 12.30
N ARG A 94 -6.98 10.23 12.23
CA ARG A 94 -7.94 10.92 13.09
C ARG A 94 -9.39 10.66 12.69
N ILE A 95 -9.63 10.07 11.52
CA ILE A 95 -10.96 9.80 10.99
C ILE A 95 -11.41 8.40 11.41
N THR A 96 -12.65 8.32 11.91
CA THR A 96 -13.30 7.04 12.24
C THR A 96 -13.18 6.04 11.08
N GLY A 97 -12.90 4.78 11.36
CA GLY A 97 -12.83 3.73 10.35
C GLY A 97 -11.68 3.86 9.36
N VAL A 98 -10.72 4.76 9.61
CA VAL A 98 -9.48 4.85 8.85
C VAL A 98 -8.34 4.34 9.72
N SER A 99 -7.65 3.32 9.24
CA SER A 99 -6.37 2.86 9.78
C SER A 99 -5.28 3.06 8.75
N VAL A 100 -4.03 3.07 9.20
CA VAL A 100 -2.88 3.35 8.35
C VAL A 100 -1.96 2.14 8.30
N SER A 101 -1.45 1.87 7.10
CA SER A 101 -0.34 0.97 6.87
C SER A 101 0.95 1.78 6.92
N ARG A 102 1.96 1.24 7.60
CA ARG A 102 3.23 1.91 7.82
C ARG A 102 4.34 1.37 6.92
N SER A 103 5.29 2.24 6.62
CA SER A 103 6.54 1.97 5.94
C SER A 103 7.60 2.85 6.59
N ASN A 104 8.78 2.30 6.93
CA ASN A 104 9.89 3.10 7.46
C ASN A 104 9.55 3.90 8.76
N GLY A 105 8.63 3.36 9.58
CA GLY A 105 8.14 4.00 10.80
C GLY A 105 7.21 5.20 10.55
N GLU A 106 6.68 5.36 9.34
CA GLU A 106 5.71 6.40 8.98
C GLU A 106 4.50 5.80 8.27
N GLY A 107 3.33 6.44 8.40
CA GLY A 107 2.17 6.12 7.60
C GLY A 107 2.41 6.32 6.11
N SER A 108 2.13 5.31 5.28
CA SER A 108 2.31 5.37 3.82
C SER A 108 0.99 5.24 3.06
N GLN A 109 0.07 4.42 3.57
CA GLN A 109 -1.20 4.12 2.91
C GLN A 109 -2.33 3.99 3.93
N ILE A 110 -3.58 3.99 3.46
CA ILE A 110 -4.76 3.93 4.33
C ILE A 110 -5.61 2.68 4.04
N THR A 111 -6.25 2.18 5.08
CA THR A 111 -7.29 1.15 5.04
C THR A 111 -8.56 1.78 5.60
N VAL A 112 -9.68 1.65 4.89
CA VAL A 112 -10.96 2.24 5.32
C VAL A 112 -12.02 1.16 5.50
N ARG A 113 -12.60 1.08 6.70
CA ARG A 113 -13.62 0.09 7.08
C ARG A 113 -13.20 -1.36 6.79
N GLY A 114 -11.91 -1.66 7.03
CA GLY A 114 -11.31 -2.97 6.81
C GLY A 114 -10.94 -3.28 5.35
N PHE A 115 -11.15 -2.35 4.42
CA PHE A 115 -10.72 -2.50 3.03
C PHE A 115 -9.34 -1.88 2.84
N GLY A 116 -8.36 -2.71 2.51
CA GLY A 116 -6.96 -2.36 2.32
C GLY A 116 -6.69 -1.26 1.27
N PRO A 117 -5.43 -0.80 1.16
CA PRO A 117 -5.04 0.33 0.29
C PRO A 117 -5.48 0.28 -1.17
N GLU A 118 -5.63 -0.92 -1.75
CA GLU A 118 -6.02 -1.16 -3.14
C GLU A 118 -7.52 -0.90 -3.39
N PHE A 119 -8.33 -0.84 -2.33
CA PHE A 119 -9.77 -0.58 -2.38
C PHE A 119 -10.11 0.90 -2.14
N ASN A 120 -9.13 1.74 -1.88
CA ASN A 120 -9.31 3.16 -1.58
C ASN A 120 -8.78 4.01 -2.74
N LEU A 121 -9.57 4.99 -3.19
CA LEU A 121 -9.19 5.87 -4.29
C LEU A 121 -8.66 7.20 -3.74
N ILE A 122 -7.46 7.59 -4.13
CA ILE A 122 -6.88 8.91 -3.81
C ILE A 122 -7.08 9.86 -5.00
N THR A 123 -7.62 11.04 -4.73
CA THR A 123 -7.76 12.12 -5.72
C THR A 123 -7.12 13.41 -5.24
N LEU A 124 -6.63 14.22 -6.18
CA LEU A 124 -6.10 15.56 -5.94
C LEU A 124 -7.00 16.58 -6.65
N ASN A 125 -7.67 17.46 -5.90
CA ASN A 125 -8.64 18.41 -6.45
C ASN A 125 -9.75 17.74 -7.29
N GLY A 126 -10.16 16.52 -6.93
CA GLY A 126 -11.16 15.72 -7.65
C GLY A 126 -10.61 14.84 -8.78
N ARG A 127 -9.32 14.98 -9.12
CA ARG A 127 -8.64 14.24 -10.18
C ARG A 127 -7.97 12.99 -9.64
N GLN A 128 -8.11 11.85 -10.33
CA GLN A 128 -7.46 10.62 -9.91
C GLN A 128 -5.93 10.73 -9.93
N MET A 129 -5.28 10.28 -8.86
CA MET A 129 -3.82 10.21 -8.78
C MET A 129 -3.33 8.81 -9.20
N PRO A 130 -2.24 8.72 -10.00
CA PRO A 130 -1.64 7.43 -10.36
C PRO A 130 -1.04 6.76 -9.13
N GLY A 131 -1.06 5.43 -9.07
CA GLY A 131 -0.45 4.69 -7.97
C GLY A 131 1.08 4.77 -7.99
N THR A 132 1.74 4.40 -6.89
CA THR A 132 3.20 4.48 -6.78
C THR A 132 3.86 3.21 -7.34
N GLY A 133 4.77 3.38 -8.31
CA GLY A 133 5.45 2.26 -8.98
C GLY A 133 4.48 1.40 -9.82
N ASN A 134 4.42 0.10 -9.53
CA ASN A 134 3.57 -0.88 -10.23
C ASN A 134 2.28 -1.23 -9.43
N SER A 135 1.78 -0.29 -8.62
CA SER A 135 0.57 -0.47 -7.80
C SER A 135 -0.54 0.48 -8.25
N ARG A 136 -1.79 0.16 -7.88
CA ARG A 136 -2.92 1.09 -7.99
C ARG A 136 -2.99 2.06 -6.79
N SER A 137 -2.39 1.70 -5.67
CA SER A 137 -2.41 2.49 -4.45
C SER A 137 -1.37 3.61 -4.54
N TYR A 138 -1.80 4.84 -4.26
CA TYR A 138 -0.92 5.99 -4.12
C TYR A 138 -0.30 6.01 -2.72
N SER A 139 1.02 6.17 -2.62
CA SER A 139 1.70 6.32 -1.33
C SER A 139 1.63 7.77 -0.86
N LEU A 140 0.87 8.00 0.21
CA LEU A 140 0.69 9.31 0.85
C LEU A 140 1.95 9.80 1.58
N GLU A 141 2.94 8.92 1.80
CA GLU A 141 4.24 9.33 2.35
C GLU A 141 5.01 10.25 1.40
N ASN A 142 4.70 10.23 0.09
CA ASN A 142 5.40 11.01 -0.93
C ASN A 142 4.91 12.46 -1.01
N LEU A 143 3.73 12.77 -0.46
CA LEU A 143 3.16 14.10 -0.48
C LEU A 143 3.19 14.74 0.92
N SER A 144 3.75 15.94 1.00
CA SER A 144 3.74 16.76 2.21
C SER A 144 2.33 17.23 2.56
N SER A 145 2.06 17.42 3.86
CA SER A 145 0.86 18.10 4.34
C SER A 145 0.90 19.61 4.07
N ASP A 146 2.09 20.18 3.81
CA ASP A 146 2.27 21.59 3.46
C ASP A 146 1.68 21.91 2.06
N GLY A 147 0.80 22.91 1.99
CA GLY A 147 0.10 23.30 0.75
C GLY A 147 -1.26 22.62 0.54
N VAL A 148 -1.62 21.67 1.40
CA VAL A 148 -2.96 21.06 1.43
C VAL A 148 -3.89 21.91 2.30
N SER A 149 -5.06 22.23 1.75
CA SER A 149 -6.08 23.05 2.40
C SER A 149 -7.11 22.23 3.18
N ALA A 150 -7.41 21.03 2.69
CA ALA A 150 -8.31 20.08 3.34
C ALA A 150 -8.10 18.68 2.76
N ILE A 151 -8.43 17.67 3.55
CA ILE A 151 -8.59 16.30 3.10
C ILE A 151 -10.03 15.89 3.38
N GLU A 152 -10.73 15.38 2.38
CA GLU A 152 -12.09 14.87 2.50
C GLU A 152 -12.12 13.35 2.31
N VAL A 153 -12.70 12.61 3.26
CA VAL A 153 -12.90 11.17 3.17
C VAL A 153 -14.37 10.89 2.95
N HIS A 154 -14.72 10.46 1.74
CA HIS A 154 -16.06 10.09 1.33
C HIS A 154 -16.23 8.58 1.51
N LYS A 155 -17.01 8.18 2.53
CA LYS A 155 -17.27 6.77 2.84
C LYS A 155 -18.49 6.20 2.13
N THR A 156 -19.40 7.08 1.71
CA THR A 156 -20.56 6.76 0.87
C THR A 156 -20.30 7.21 -0.57
N VAL A 157 -20.87 6.47 -1.52
CA VAL A 157 -20.69 6.73 -2.95
C VAL A 157 -21.35 8.04 -3.39
N ARG A 158 -20.74 8.72 -4.36
CA ARG A 158 -21.30 9.87 -5.09
C ARG A 158 -21.12 9.68 -6.58
N ALA A 159 -22.11 10.06 -7.38
CA ALA A 159 -22.15 9.79 -8.82
C ALA A 159 -21.14 10.67 -9.58
N GLU A 160 -20.95 11.90 -9.09
CA GLU A 160 -19.95 12.85 -9.59
C GLU A 160 -18.50 12.43 -9.28
N ASN A 161 -18.27 11.60 -8.26
CA ASN A 161 -16.92 11.17 -7.91
C ASN A 161 -16.47 10.05 -8.87
N PRO A 162 -15.17 9.99 -9.21
CA PRO A 162 -14.63 8.85 -9.96
C PRO A 162 -14.81 7.53 -9.19
N SER A 163 -15.05 6.44 -9.91
CA SER A 163 -15.16 5.10 -9.32
C SER A 163 -13.79 4.51 -8.96
N GLY A 164 -13.76 3.48 -8.11
CA GLY A 164 -12.55 2.77 -7.69
C GLY A 164 -12.31 2.77 -6.18
N GLY A 165 -13.01 3.64 -5.44
CA GLY A 165 -12.99 3.67 -3.97
C GLY A 165 -14.09 2.81 -3.37
N LEU A 166 -13.91 1.48 -3.32
CA LEU A 166 -14.85 0.56 -2.67
C LEU A 166 -14.86 0.76 -1.15
N GLY A 167 -13.70 0.97 -0.54
CA GLY A 167 -13.57 1.35 0.87
C GLY A 167 -14.00 2.80 1.07
N ALA A 168 -13.25 3.74 0.48
CA ALA A 168 -13.59 5.15 0.40
C ALA A 168 -12.90 5.87 -0.78
N THR A 169 -13.37 7.08 -1.07
CA THR A 169 -12.65 8.05 -1.91
C THR A 169 -12.09 9.15 -1.02
N VAL A 170 -10.78 9.38 -1.09
CA VAL A 170 -10.08 10.42 -0.33
C VAL A 170 -9.61 11.52 -1.28
N ASN A 171 -10.12 12.72 -1.08
CA ASN A 171 -9.82 13.88 -1.90
C ASN A 171 -8.92 14.87 -1.17
N ILE A 172 -7.74 15.11 -1.71
CA ILE A 172 -6.76 16.08 -1.24
C ILE A 172 -7.04 17.39 -1.96
N ILE A 173 -7.35 18.45 -1.22
CA ILE A 173 -7.69 19.76 -1.78
C ILE A 173 -6.50 20.69 -1.58
N THR A 174 -5.88 21.16 -2.65
CA THR A 174 -4.77 22.12 -2.57
C THR A 174 -5.30 23.54 -2.36
N MET A 175 -4.42 24.44 -1.91
CA MET A 175 -4.79 25.84 -1.71
C MET A 175 -5.09 26.55 -3.03
N LYS A 176 -6.22 27.27 -3.10
CA LYS A 176 -6.62 28.10 -4.24
C LYS A 176 -6.62 29.60 -3.85
N PRO A 177 -5.93 30.48 -4.60
CA PRO A 177 -5.87 31.92 -4.30
C PRO A 177 -7.23 32.60 -4.14
N PHE A 178 -8.20 32.30 -4.99
CA PHE A 178 -9.53 32.92 -4.94
C PHE A 178 -10.38 32.44 -3.75
N ALA A 179 -10.04 31.29 -3.15
CA ALA A 179 -10.71 30.82 -1.93
C ALA A 179 -10.27 31.63 -0.69
N SER A 180 -9.09 32.26 -0.74
CA SER A 180 -8.58 33.10 0.35
C SER A 180 -7.87 34.35 -0.21
N PRO A 181 -8.61 35.32 -0.77
CA PRO A 181 -8.02 36.48 -1.45
C PRO A 181 -7.12 37.34 -0.55
N GLY A 182 -6.18 38.04 -1.17
CA GLY A 182 -5.16 38.86 -0.51
C GLY A 182 -3.81 38.15 -0.38
N GLU A 183 -2.80 38.92 0.00
CA GLU A 183 -1.43 38.42 0.14
C GLU A 183 -1.26 37.67 1.46
N LYS A 184 -0.82 36.41 1.36
CA LYS A 184 -0.56 35.51 2.48
C LYS A 184 0.75 34.79 2.24
N PHE A 185 1.55 34.64 3.28
CA PHE A 185 2.70 33.74 3.20
C PHE A 185 3.01 33.09 4.54
N VAL A 186 3.47 31.85 4.47
CA VAL A 186 3.89 31.07 5.63
C VAL A 186 5.26 30.49 5.33
N ILE A 187 6.18 30.56 6.28
CA ILE A 187 7.51 29.94 6.18
C ILE A 187 7.74 29.18 7.47
N SER A 188 8.22 27.95 7.35
CA SER A 188 8.53 27.07 8.48
C SER A 188 9.92 26.47 8.33
N GLY A 189 10.60 26.28 9.45
CA GLY A 189 11.85 25.55 9.53
C GLY A 189 11.85 24.64 10.75
N LYS A 190 12.31 23.40 10.60
CA LYS A 190 12.35 22.39 11.64
C LYS A 190 13.70 21.68 11.67
N GLY A 191 14.08 21.22 12.86
CA GLY A 191 15.10 20.19 13.06
C GLY A 191 14.44 18.93 13.60
N ILE A 192 14.76 17.79 12.99
CA ILE A 192 14.20 16.47 13.28
C ILE A 192 15.32 15.62 13.87
N TYR A 193 15.06 14.95 14.99
CA TYR A 193 15.98 14.02 15.66
C TYR A 193 15.28 12.66 15.79
N ASP A 194 15.76 11.65 15.07
CA ASP A 194 15.32 10.25 15.20
C ASP A 194 16.25 9.53 16.18
N SER A 195 15.69 8.96 17.26
CA SER A 195 16.49 8.35 18.34
C SER A 195 17.19 7.05 17.93
N SER A 196 16.79 6.45 16.82
CA SER A 196 17.41 5.27 16.24
C SER A 196 18.62 5.60 15.37
N ASN A 197 18.87 6.87 15.03
CA ASN A 197 19.95 7.19 14.09
C ASN A 197 21.34 6.81 14.64
N VAL A 198 22.15 6.15 13.81
CA VAL A 198 23.53 5.74 14.10
C VAL A 198 24.50 6.20 13.00
N GLU A 199 24.01 6.40 11.77
CA GLU A 199 24.79 6.82 10.60
C GLU A 199 24.04 7.90 9.83
N GLY A 200 24.72 9.01 9.52
CA GLY A 200 24.11 10.20 8.93
C GLY A 200 24.15 11.38 9.89
N ASP A 201 23.27 12.35 9.69
CA ASP A 201 23.14 13.53 10.54
C ASP A 201 22.17 13.26 11.69
N ASP A 202 22.62 13.42 12.94
CA ASP A 202 21.78 13.25 14.14
C ASP A 202 20.53 14.15 14.11
N VAL A 203 20.64 15.33 13.51
CA VAL A 203 19.54 16.29 13.36
C VAL A 203 19.40 16.69 11.90
N THR A 204 18.31 16.28 11.27
CA THR A 204 18.05 16.58 9.86
C THR A 204 17.08 17.77 9.69
N PRO A 205 17.23 18.57 8.63
CA PRO A 205 16.40 19.75 8.41
C PRO A 205 15.09 19.46 7.67
N GLU A 206 14.08 20.29 7.95
CA GLU A 206 12.90 20.46 7.10
C GLU A 206 12.60 21.94 6.90
N PHE A 207 12.33 22.34 5.66
CA PHE A 207 11.93 23.70 5.29
C PHE A 207 10.66 23.66 4.48
N SER A 208 9.69 24.51 4.82
CA SER A 208 8.50 24.68 4.00
C SER A 208 8.10 26.15 3.86
N GLY A 209 7.45 26.44 2.74
CA GLY A 209 7.09 27.79 2.33
C GLY A 209 5.81 27.79 1.52
N LEU A 210 4.96 28.76 1.80
CA LEU A 210 3.69 28.96 1.12
C LEU A 210 3.52 30.45 0.84
N TYR A 211 3.13 30.79 -0.38
CA TYR A 211 2.78 32.14 -0.82
C TYR A 211 1.47 32.08 -1.59
N SER A 212 0.54 32.98 -1.30
CA SER A 212 -0.68 33.16 -2.08
C SER A 212 -1.02 34.63 -2.19
N ASN A 213 -1.46 35.08 -3.36
CA ASN A 213 -1.91 36.45 -3.55
C ASN A 213 -2.95 36.55 -4.67
N THR A 214 -3.80 37.57 -4.57
CA THR A 214 -4.71 37.98 -5.62
C THR A 214 -4.38 39.39 -6.09
N PHE A 215 -4.43 39.60 -7.40
CA PHE A 215 -4.01 40.84 -8.07
C PHE A 215 -5.13 41.40 -8.94
N ALA A 216 -5.00 42.68 -9.29
CA ALA A 216 -5.91 43.40 -10.19
C ALA A 216 -7.40 43.21 -9.78
N ASP A 217 -7.73 43.61 -8.55
CA ASP A 217 -9.08 43.49 -7.99
C ASP A 217 -9.62 42.05 -8.00
N ASP A 218 -8.77 41.09 -7.62
CA ASP A 218 -9.04 39.64 -7.58
C ASP A 218 -9.25 38.98 -8.96
N THR A 219 -8.88 39.64 -10.06
CA THR A 219 -8.95 39.06 -11.41
C THR A 219 -7.91 37.96 -11.65
N PHE A 220 -6.75 38.06 -11.00
CA PHE A 220 -5.66 37.08 -11.10
C PHE A 220 -5.32 36.55 -9.72
N GLY A 221 -5.05 35.26 -9.62
CA GLY A 221 -4.61 34.59 -8.41
C GLY A 221 -3.34 33.79 -8.66
N PHE A 222 -2.40 33.83 -7.73
CA PHE A 222 -1.20 33.01 -7.75
C PHE A 222 -0.98 32.39 -6.38
N ALA A 223 -0.70 31.09 -6.33
CA ALA A 223 -0.23 30.39 -5.15
C ALA A 223 0.97 29.50 -5.49
N LEU A 224 1.88 29.41 -4.53
CA LEU A 224 3.03 28.52 -4.53
C LEU A 224 3.12 27.90 -3.13
N SER A 225 3.29 26.59 -3.07
CA SER A 225 3.75 25.88 -1.88
C SER A 225 4.98 25.06 -2.25
N PHE A 226 5.89 24.95 -1.30
CA PHE A 226 7.15 24.22 -1.41
C PHE A 226 7.49 23.61 -0.06
N SER A 227 7.98 22.39 -0.06
CA SER A 227 8.56 21.75 1.14
C SER A 227 9.73 20.88 0.74
N HIS A 228 10.71 20.81 1.64
CA HIS A 228 11.91 20.00 1.51
C HIS A 228 12.27 19.43 2.87
N GLN A 229 12.46 18.11 2.94
CA GLN A 229 12.75 17.38 4.16
C GLN A 229 13.90 16.41 3.93
N GLN A 230 14.81 16.33 4.90
CA GLN A 230 15.80 15.27 5.01
C GLN A 230 15.53 14.49 6.30
N ARG A 231 15.81 13.18 6.29
CA ARG A 231 15.64 12.31 7.46
C ARG A 231 16.60 11.13 7.38
N ASP A 232 17.34 10.94 8.47
CA ASP A 232 18.26 9.82 8.66
C ASP A 232 17.81 9.01 9.88
N PHE A 233 17.69 7.70 9.72
CA PHE A 233 17.28 6.81 10.81
C PHE A 233 17.80 5.38 10.56
N GLN A 234 17.83 4.58 11.63
CA GLN A 234 18.14 3.16 11.53
C GLN A 234 16.88 2.32 11.76
N GLN A 235 16.71 1.29 10.95
CA GLN A 235 15.78 0.21 11.22
C GLN A 235 16.56 -1.02 11.69
N GLN A 236 16.15 -1.58 12.82
CA GLN A 236 16.58 -2.90 13.25
C GLN A 236 15.46 -3.91 12.99
N SER A 237 15.81 -5.14 12.60
CA SER A 237 14.81 -6.15 12.24
C SER A 237 15.26 -7.59 12.43
N ALA A 238 14.30 -8.46 12.72
CA ALA A 238 14.42 -9.91 12.64
C ALA A 238 13.32 -10.45 11.74
N ASN A 239 13.60 -11.45 10.90
CA ASN A 239 12.60 -11.99 9.98
C ASN A 239 12.83 -13.45 9.55
N ILE A 240 11.73 -14.11 9.17
CA ILE A 240 11.65 -15.43 8.55
C ILE A 240 10.89 -15.26 7.23
N GLN A 241 11.45 -15.77 6.13
CA GLN A 241 10.89 -15.61 4.79
C GLN A 241 9.63 -16.46 4.54
N GLY A 242 9.47 -17.54 5.30
CA GLY A 242 8.23 -18.29 5.33
C GLY A 242 8.30 -19.59 6.12
N TRP A 243 7.13 -20.13 6.42
CA TRP A 243 6.92 -21.37 7.14
C TRP A 243 6.60 -22.51 6.19
N GLN A 244 7.15 -23.68 6.48
CA GLN A 244 7.16 -24.83 5.61
C GLN A 244 6.49 -26.00 6.32
N PHE A 245 5.34 -26.42 5.80
CA PHE A 245 4.66 -27.61 6.26
C PHE A 245 5.39 -28.89 5.83
N GLN A 246 5.75 -29.72 6.79
CA GLN A 246 6.34 -31.05 6.62
C GLN A 246 5.31 -32.10 7.06
N PRO A 247 4.71 -32.87 6.13
CA PRO A 247 3.84 -33.99 6.48
C PRO A 247 4.57 -34.99 7.38
N ASP A 248 3.85 -35.68 8.28
CA ASP A 248 4.46 -36.64 9.21
C ASP A 248 5.33 -37.70 8.51
N ALA A 249 4.93 -38.11 7.30
CA ALA A 249 5.67 -39.09 6.50
C ALA A 249 7.05 -38.59 6.01
N GLN A 250 7.30 -37.28 6.06
CA GLN A 250 8.55 -36.64 5.66
C GLN A 250 9.44 -36.27 6.86
N LEU A 251 8.92 -36.34 8.09
CA LEU A 251 9.72 -36.15 9.29
C LEU A 251 10.70 -37.32 9.49
N PRO A 252 11.95 -37.07 9.92
CA PRO A 252 12.90 -38.15 10.15
C PRO A 252 12.50 -38.99 11.37
N THR A 253 12.90 -40.26 11.35
CA THR A 253 12.83 -41.12 12.53
C THR A 253 14.02 -40.81 13.44
N LEU A 254 13.75 -40.24 14.62
CA LEU A 254 14.74 -39.85 15.63
C LEU A 254 14.54 -40.64 16.93
N ASP A 255 15.54 -40.60 17.81
CA ASP A 255 15.45 -41.19 19.15
C ASP A 255 14.47 -40.39 20.03
N ASP A 256 13.79 -41.06 20.97
CA ASP A 256 12.74 -40.47 21.83
C ASP A 256 13.20 -39.23 22.63
N ASP A 257 14.50 -39.12 22.96
CA ASP A 257 15.06 -37.98 23.71
C ASP A 257 15.37 -36.75 22.85
N LYS A 258 15.27 -36.88 21.53
CA LYS A 258 15.49 -35.80 20.55
C LYS A 258 14.19 -35.19 20.02
N VAL A 259 13.05 -35.71 20.43
CA VAL A 259 11.73 -35.28 19.97
C VAL A 259 10.84 -34.97 21.15
N ILE A 260 10.32 -33.75 21.17
CA ILE A 260 9.22 -33.35 22.05
C ILE A 260 8.05 -32.98 21.14
N ASP A 261 7.02 -33.80 21.11
CA ASP A 261 5.82 -33.58 20.30
C ASP A 261 4.64 -33.29 21.22
N ASN A 262 4.29 -32.01 21.36
CA ASN A 262 3.16 -31.56 22.19
C ASN A 262 1.87 -31.36 21.38
N ARG A 263 1.80 -31.82 20.13
CA ARG A 263 0.65 -31.59 19.26
C ARG A 263 -0.64 -32.09 19.88
N ASP A 264 -1.67 -31.27 19.76
CA ASP A 264 -3.03 -31.65 20.11
C ASP A 264 -3.56 -32.74 19.16
N ALA A 265 -4.54 -33.52 19.64
CA ALA A 265 -5.12 -34.61 18.85
C ALA A 265 -5.79 -34.15 17.54
N ASN A 266 -6.08 -32.85 17.41
CA ASN A 266 -6.70 -32.25 16.23
C ASN A 266 -5.72 -31.38 15.42
N ALA A 267 -4.42 -31.37 15.77
CA ALA A 267 -3.42 -30.66 14.98
C ALA A 267 -3.32 -31.24 13.56
N ALA A 268 -2.75 -30.46 12.63
CA ALA A 268 -2.48 -30.93 11.28
C ALA A 268 -1.56 -32.17 11.30
N ALA A 269 -1.71 -33.07 10.32
CA ALA A 269 -0.92 -34.29 10.16
C ALA A 269 0.52 -34.02 9.64
N GLY A 270 1.22 -33.12 10.33
CA GLY A 270 2.56 -32.67 10.01
C GLY A 270 3.04 -31.61 10.99
N ALA A 271 4.15 -30.98 10.67
CA ALA A 271 4.77 -29.94 11.48
C ALA A 271 5.23 -28.76 10.60
N PHE A 272 5.24 -27.56 11.17
CA PHE A 272 5.65 -26.33 10.49
C PHE A 272 7.04 -25.93 10.93
N PHE A 273 7.97 -25.81 9.99
CA PHE A 273 9.33 -25.37 10.25
C PHE A 273 9.62 -24.04 9.53
N PRO A 274 10.41 -23.14 10.12
CA PRO A 274 10.78 -21.89 9.47
C PRO A 274 11.84 -22.15 8.39
N ARG A 275 11.72 -21.51 7.22
CA ARG A 275 12.70 -21.63 6.12
C ARG A 275 14.08 -21.12 6.51
N ASP A 276 14.14 -20.11 7.34
CA ASP A 276 15.36 -19.43 7.72
C ASP A 276 15.16 -18.69 9.05
N MET A 277 16.23 -18.08 9.55
CA MET A 277 16.16 -17.07 10.59
C MET A 277 17.18 -15.98 10.27
N ASN A 278 16.71 -14.75 10.09
CA ASN A 278 17.54 -13.62 9.71
C ASN A 278 17.38 -12.46 10.68
N TYR A 279 18.44 -11.68 10.79
CA TYR A 279 18.53 -10.43 11.50
C TYR A 279 19.13 -9.38 10.57
N GLY A 280 18.80 -8.12 10.77
CA GLY A 280 19.37 -7.06 9.94
C GLY A 280 19.24 -5.67 10.53
N ILE A 281 20.18 -4.83 10.12
CA ILE A 281 20.26 -3.41 10.42
C ILE A 281 20.28 -2.67 9.09
N ALA A 282 19.41 -1.69 8.92
CA ALA A 282 19.34 -0.84 7.74
C ALA A 282 19.47 0.62 8.16
N ASN A 283 20.51 1.30 7.66
CA ASN A 283 20.66 2.76 7.77
C ASN A 283 19.97 3.37 6.54
N VAL A 284 19.01 4.25 6.78
CA VAL A 284 18.13 4.82 5.77
C VAL A 284 18.27 6.33 5.76
N GLU A 285 18.61 6.87 4.61
CA GLU A 285 18.62 8.31 4.31
C GLU A 285 17.48 8.62 3.35
N ARG A 286 16.63 9.57 3.71
CA ARG A 286 15.47 9.97 2.92
C ARG A 286 15.43 11.46 2.69
N GLU A 287 15.29 11.84 1.43
CA GLU A 287 15.13 13.22 0.98
C GLU A 287 13.80 13.35 0.23
N ARG A 288 12.94 14.29 0.63
CA ARG A 288 11.64 14.53 -0.01
C ARG A 288 11.47 16.00 -0.33
N THR A 289 11.07 16.29 -1.57
CA THR A 289 10.75 17.64 -2.04
C THR A 289 9.37 17.64 -2.68
N ASN A 290 8.48 18.53 -2.24
CA ASN A 290 7.18 18.74 -2.88
C ASN A 290 7.01 20.21 -3.27
N ALA A 291 6.32 20.46 -4.38
CA ALA A 291 5.85 21.79 -4.72
C ALA A 291 4.49 21.75 -5.40
N ASN A 292 3.64 22.74 -5.12
CA ASN A 292 2.41 22.98 -5.86
C ASN A 292 2.33 24.45 -6.28
N VAL A 293 2.04 24.69 -7.55
CA VAL A 293 1.82 26.02 -8.12
C VAL A 293 0.40 26.08 -8.66
N THR A 294 -0.35 27.12 -8.31
CA THR A 294 -1.71 27.35 -8.79
C THR A 294 -1.82 28.76 -9.35
N PHE A 295 -2.30 28.88 -10.59
CA PHE A 295 -2.66 30.15 -11.22
C PHE A 295 -4.17 30.17 -11.48
N GLN A 296 -4.84 31.24 -11.07
CA GLN A 296 -6.25 31.45 -11.36
C GLN A 296 -6.47 32.74 -12.13
N TYR A 297 -7.38 32.70 -13.09
CA TYR A 297 -7.77 33.86 -13.90
C TYR A 297 -9.28 33.93 -14.03
N ALA A 298 -9.86 35.06 -13.61
CA ALA A 298 -11.28 35.35 -13.72
C ALA A 298 -11.52 36.47 -14.75
N PRO A 299 -11.53 36.18 -16.08
CA PRO A 299 -11.72 37.20 -17.12
C PRO A 299 -13.06 37.93 -17.01
N THR A 300 -14.07 37.26 -16.45
CA THR A 300 -15.40 37.79 -16.14
C THR A 300 -15.81 37.28 -14.76
N GLU A 301 -16.87 37.84 -14.18
CA GLU A 301 -17.44 37.34 -12.91
C GLU A 301 -18.03 35.93 -13.04
N SER A 302 -18.25 35.45 -14.26
CA SER A 302 -18.89 34.17 -14.58
C SER A 302 -17.93 33.08 -15.05
N VAL A 303 -16.63 33.36 -15.22
CA VAL A 303 -15.65 32.39 -15.72
C VAL A 303 -14.44 32.41 -14.81
N ILE A 304 -14.05 31.24 -14.29
CA ILE A 304 -12.81 31.04 -13.55
C ILE A 304 -12.00 29.96 -14.28
N MET A 305 -10.79 30.32 -14.68
CA MET A 305 -9.81 29.38 -15.23
C MET A 305 -8.77 29.09 -14.14
N THR A 306 -8.44 27.82 -13.91
CA THR A 306 -7.39 27.39 -12.99
C THR A 306 -6.39 26.54 -13.74
N LEU A 307 -5.10 26.87 -13.61
CA LEU A 307 -3.98 26.03 -14.05
C LEU A 307 -3.18 25.69 -12.81
N ASP A 308 -3.03 24.41 -12.50
CA ASP A 308 -2.28 23.95 -11.34
C ASP A 308 -1.28 22.85 -11.71
N TYR A 309 -0.13 22.87 -11.05
CA TYR A 309 0.94 21.90 -11.23
C TYR A 309 1.46 21.46 -9.87
N THR A 310 1.40 20.16 -9.61
CA THR A 310 1.94 19.52 -8.40
C THR A 310 3.12 18.66 -8.81
N MET A 311 4.22 18.73 -8.07
CA MET A 311 5.37 17.84 -8.23
C MET A 311 5.85 17.33 -6.88
N GLY A 312 6.42 16.14 -6.89
CA GLY A 312 7.08 15.52 -5.76
C GLY A 312 8.27 14.69 -6.22
N GLU A 313 9.35 14.74 -5.46
CA GLU A 313 10.51 13.87 -5.61
C GLU A 313 10.86 13.32 -4.23
N SER A 314 10.97 12.00 -4.12
CA SER A 314 11.39 11.31 -2.90
C SER A 314 12.53 10.37 -3.25
N THR A 315 13.68 10.54 -2.63
CA THR A 315 14.82 9.62 -2.72
C THR A 315 15.00 8.92 -1.39
N THR A 316 15.04 7.59 -1.40
CA THR A 316 15.32 6.77 -0.21
C THR A 316 16.51 5.88 -0.51
N GLY A 317 17.65 6.23 0.09
CA GLY A 317 18.86 5.42 0.09
C GLY A 317 18.88 4.49 1.29
N THR A 318 19.33 3.26 1.10
CA THR A 318 19.44 2.27 2.16
C THR A 318 20.72 1.48 2.00
N ASN A 319 21.53 1.48 3.06
CA ASN A 319 22.61 0.52 3.26
C ASN A 319 22.20 -0.41 4.40
N SER A 320 22.30 -1.72 4.19
CA SER A 320 21.93 -2.68 5.23
C SER A 320 22.97 -3.78 5.37
N ILE A 321 23.13 -4.26 6.60
CA ILE A 321 23.83 -5.48 6.94
C ILE A 321 22.82 -6.46 7.52
N GLY A 322 22.77 -7.67 6.97
CA GLY A 322 21.97 -8.77 7.47
C GLY A 322 22.84 -9.97 7.81
N TRP A 323 22.38 -10.81 8.72
CA TRP A 323 23.01 -12.09 9.04
C TRP A 323 21.95 -13.12 9.41
N GLY A 324 22.19 -14.38 9.09
CA GLY A 324 21.19 -15.40 9.31
C GLY A 324 21.63 -16.80 8.95
N GLN A 325 20.68 -17.72 9.04
CA GLN A 325 20.86 -19.13 8.76
C GLN A 325 19.74 -19.65 7.86
N TRP A 326 20.12 -20.46 6.86
CA TRP A 326 19.17 -21.10 5.96
C TRP A 326 18.79 -22.50 6.46
N HIS A 327 17.52 -22.88 6.45
CA HIS A 327 17.05 -24.20 6.88
C HIS A 327 16.53 -25.04 5.70
N ASP A 328 16.85 -26.34 5.73
CA ASP A 328 16.19 -27.36 4.92
C ASP A 328 15.75 -28.49 5.84
N PHE A 329 14.77 -29.26 5.37
CA PHE A 329 14.02 -30.21 6.20
C PHE A 329 14.21 -31.66 5.74
N GLY A 330 13.59 -32.58 6.46
CA GLY A 330 13.74 -34.01 6.26
C GLY A 330 14.99 -34.53 6.97
N GLY A 331 15.94 -35.10 6.22
CA GLY A 331 17.13 -35.75 6.78
C GLY A 331 18.10 -34.83 7.54
N ASN A 332 17.94 -33.52 7.42
CA ASN A 332 18.75 -32.50 8.10
C ASN A 332 18.24 -32.19 9.51
N ILE A 333 17.06 -32.68 9.92
CA ILE A 333 16.52 -32.43 11.26
C ILE A 333 17.10 -33.46 12.24
N ASP A 334 17.87 -32.97 13.21
CA ASP A 334 18.57 -33.79 14.20
C ASP A 334 17.84 -33.89 15.54
N ALA A 335 17.06 -32.86 15.90
CA ALA A 335 16.15 -32.82 17.04
C ALA A 335 15.08 -31.73 16.84
N TYR A 336 13.91 -31.86 17.46
CA TYR A 336 12.88 -30.82 17.43
C TYR A 336 11.91 -30.86 18.61
N GLU A 337 11.29 -29.72 18.90
CA GLU A 337 10.20 -29.53 19.86
C GLU A 337 9.03 -28.84 19.15
N LEU A 338 7.85 -29.44 19.19
CA LEU A 338 6.61 -28.89 18.62
C LEU A 338 5.69 -28.34 19.72
N ASP A 339 4.95 -27.29 19.39
CA ASP A 339 3.81 -26.81 20.16
C ASP A 339 2.53 -27.66 19.91
N GLU A 340 1.40 -27.20 20.46
CA GLU A 340 0.10 -27.84 20.30
C GLU A 340 -0.45 -27.81 18.86
N ASN A 341 -0.04 -26.85 18.05
CA ASN A 341 -0.45 -26.68 16.65
C ASN A 341 0.47 -27.39 15.65
N GLY A 342 1.61 -27.91 16.12
CA GLY A 342 2.65 -28.52 15.30
C GLY A 342 3.67 -27.52 14.76
N THR A 343 3.70 -26.30 15.27
CA THR A 343 4.75 -25.32 14.99
C THR A 343 6.02 -25.70 15.74
N VAL A 344 7.17 -25.65 15.07
CA VAL A 344 8.46 -25.88 15.74
C VAL A 344 8.76 -24.73 16.70
N MET A 345 9.01 -25.07 17.97
CA MET A 345 9.50 -24.14 19.00
C MET A 345 11.01 -24.28 19.19
N PHE A 346 11.58 -25.44 18.88
CA PHE A 346 13.02 -25.66 18.82
C PHE A 346 13.37 -26.65 17.70
N ALA A 347 14.48 -26.42 17.02
CA ALA A 347 15.03 -27.38 16.06
C ALA A 347 16.56 -27.36 16.08
N ASP A 348 17.18 -28.55 16.12
CA ASP A 348 18.59 -28.77 15.79
C ASP A 348 18.67 -29.28 14.35
N LEU A 349 19.44 -28.57 13.52
CA LEU A 349 19.49 -28.77 12.08
C LEU A 349 20.94 -28.88 11.61
N SER A 350 21.25 -29.92 10.82
CA SER A 350 22.55 -30.08 10.16
C SER A 350 22.54 -29.60 8.71
N GLY A 351 23.72 -29.27 8.20
CA GLY A 351 23.92 -28.82 6.81
C GLY A 351 23.50 -27.38 6.54
N ASN A 352 23.62 -26.99 5.27
CA ASN A 352 23.46 -25.62 4.75
C ASN A 352 24.35 -24.59 5.47
N ASP A 353 23.99 -23.31 5.32
CA ASP A 353 24.94 -22.23 5.50
C ASP A 353 24.41 -21.13 6.41
N GLY A 354 25.34 -20.47 7.09
CA GLY A 354 25.15 -19.15 7.69
C GLY A 354 25.78 -18.08 6.79
N SER A 355 25.13 -16.93 6.71
CA SER A 355 25.59 -15.85 5.84
C SER A 355 25.54 -14.48 6.51
N TYR A 356 26.34 -13.57 5.96
CA TYR A 356 26.39 -12.16 6.25
C TYR A 356 26.22 -11.43 4.92
N THR A 357 25.23 -10.56 4.84
CA THR A 357 24.82 -9.91 3.60
C THR A 357 24.92 -8.41 3.75
N ALA A 358 25.53 -7.73 2.79
CA ALA A 358 25.40 -6.28 2.64
C ALA A 358 24.49 -5.98 1.45
N ASN A 359 23.48 -5.16 1.66
CA ASN A 359 22.65 -4.65 0.56
C ASN A 359 22.77 -3.14 0.45
N ARG A 360 22.75 -2.66 -0.79
CA ARG A 360 22.63 -1.24 -1.12
C ARG A 360 21.50 -1.04 -2.12
N ASN A 361 20.66 -0.05 -1.85
CA ASN A 361 19.52 0.28 -2.69
C ASN A 361 19.16 1.75 -2.56
N THR A 362 19.06 2.47 -3.67
CA THR A 362 18.51 3.83 -3.71
C THR A 362 17.31 3.90 -4.64
N ILE A 363 16.12 4.09 -4.08
CA ILE A 363 14.87 4.28 -4.83
C ILE A 363 14.56 5.76 -4.97
N GLU A 364 14.35 6.21 -6.20
CA GLU A 364 13.84 7.53 -6.52
C GLU A 364 12.38 7.41 -7.01
N THR A 365 11.48 8.13 -6.35
CA THR A 365 10.09 8.29 -6.77
C THR A 365 9.86 9.72 -7.23
N ASN A 366 9.43 9.87 -8.48
CA ASN A 366 9.09 11.15 -9.10
C ASN A 366 7.60 11.17 -9.41
N GLU A 367 6.89 12.17 -8.92
CA GLU A 367 5.47 12.38 -9.17
C GLU A 367 5.22 13.77 -9.76
N SER A 368 4.28 13.85 -10.71
CA SER A 368 3.84 15.13 -11.25
C SER A 368 2.39 15.08 -11.69
N SER A 369 1.69 16.20 -11.57
CA SER A 369 0.30 16.37 -11.98
C SER A 369 0.10 17.77 -12.53
N LEU A 370 -0.27 17.87 -13.82
CA LEU A 370 -0.65 19.13 -14.46
C LEU A 370 -2.15 19.10 -14.73
N GLY A 371 -2.86 20.12 -14.26
CA GLY A 371 -4.30 20.24 -14.44
C GLY A 371 -4.73 21.60 -14.96
N PHE A 372 -5.74 21.59 -15.82
CA PHE A 372 -6.39 22.77 -16.35
C PHE A 372 -7.90 22.65 -16.19
N ASN A 373 -8.47 23.60 -15.47
CA ASN A 373 -9.90 23.67 -15.17
C ASN A 373 -10.50 24.97 -15.69
N VAL A 374 -11.69 24.91 -16.27
CA VAL A 374 -12.50 26.07 -16.62
C VAL A 374 -13.88 25.89 -16.03
N GLU A 375 -14.22 26.70 -15.03
CA GLU A 375 -15.56 26.82 -14.48
C GLU A 375 -16.28 28.00 -15.16
N TRP A 376 -17.51 27.77 -15.62
CA TRP A 376 -18.34 28.76 -16.29
C TRP A 376 -19.76 28.75 -15.75
N ARG A 377 -20.24 29.92 -15.33
CA ARG A 377 -21.61 30.17 -14.87
C ARG A 377 -22.38 31.01 -15.90
N PRO A 378 -23.01 30.39 -16.91
CA PRO A 378 -23.77 31.13 -17.92
C PRO A 378 -24.98 31.89 -17.36
N SER A 379 -25.52 31.44 -16.23
CA SER A 379 -26.62 32.07 -15.50
C SER A 379 -26.50 31.77 -14.01
N ASP A 380 -27.38 32.36 -13.20
CA ASP A 380 -27.41 32.10 -11.75
C ASP A 380 -27.67 30.62 -11.43
N ASP A 381 -28.46 29.95 -12.28
CA ASP A 381 -28.94 28.58 -12.09
C ASP A 381 -28.04 27.49 -12.71
N PHE A 382 -27.03 27.85 -13.51
CA PHE A 382 -26.23 26.86 -14.24
C PHE A 382 -24.73 27.08 -14.01
N VAL A 383 -24.02 25.98 -13.81
CA VAL A 383 -22.56 25.92 -13.72
C VAL A 383 -22.08 24.79 -14.63
N PHE A 384 -21.05 25.03 -15.42
CA PHE A 384 -20.37 24.02 -16.21
C PHE A 384 -18.88 24.04 -15.87
N SER A 385 -18.26 22.87 -15.79
CA SER A 385 -16.80 22.74 -15.70
C SER A 385 -16.27 21.87 -16.83
N VAL A 386 -15.10 22.24 -17.33
CA VAL A 386 -14.24 21.36 -18.12
C VAL A 386 -12.94 21.23 -17.35
N ASP A 387 -12.56 20.01 -17.01
CA ASP A 387 -11.32 19.71 -16.31
C ASP A 387 -10.51 18.70 -17.13
N TYR A 388 -9.25 19.02 -17.39
CA TYR A 388 -8.30 18.10 -18.00
C TYR A 388 -7.05 18.01 -17.13
N HIS A 389 -6.58 16.80 -16.88
CA HIS A 389 -5.30 16.60 -16.21
C HIS A 389 -4.49 15.47 -16.82
N SER A 390 -3.18 15.59 -16.63
CA SER A 390 -2.18 14.57 -16.94
C SER A 390 -1.30 14.39 -15.72
N SER A 391 -1.16 13.16 -15.23
CA SER A 391 -0.42 12.85 -14.02
C SER A 391 0.44 11.61 -14.18
N GLU A 392 1.60 11.62 -13.56
CA GLU A 392 2.62 10.57 -13.64
C GLU A 392 3.17 10.28 -12.24
N ASN A 393 3.46 9.01 -11.96
CA ASN A 393 4.26 8.56 -10.82
C ASN A 393 5.24 7.48 -11.29
N LYS A 394 6.55 7.73 -11.16
CA LYS A 394 7.63 6.82 -11.56
C LYS A 394 8.48 6.47 -10.34
N ALA A 395 8.74 5.17 -10.14
CA ALA A 395 9.70 4.67 -9.17
C ALA A 395 10.86 3.95 -9.88
N ASP A 396 12.10 4.21 -9.47
CA ASP A 396 13.30 3.67 -10.11
C ASP A 396 14.42 3.46 -9.07
N ASN A 397 15.01 2.25 -9.03
CA ASN A 397 16.10 1.91 -8.11
C ASN A 397 17.51 2.05 -8.72
N GLY A 398 17.65 2.73 -9.86
CA GLY A 398 18.91 2.86 -10.60
C GLY A 398 19.80 4.05 -10.20
N LYS A 399 19.54 4.75 -9.09
CA LYS A 399 20.22 6.03 -8.77
C LYS A 399 21.66 5.87 -8.28
N ASP A 400 22.04 4.70 -7.79
CA ASP A 400 23.38 4.45 -7.23
C ASP A 400 24.49 4.53 -8.31
N LYS A 401 25.55 5.31 -8.04
CA LYS A 401 26.64 5.48 -9.02
C LYS A 401 27.48 4.21 -9.11
N GLY A 402 27.63 3.66 -10.31
CA GLY A 402 28.40 2.43 -10.56
C GLY A 402 27.61 1.14 -10.33
N MET A 403 26.35 1.26 -9.88
CA MET A 403 25.43 0.15 -9.66
C MET A 403 24.04 0.57 -10.15
N ASN A 404 23.61 0.07 -11.30
CA ASN A 404 22.35 0.48 -11.94
C ASN A 404 21.18 -0.34 -11.39
N GLY A 405 20.97 -0.34 -10.07
CA GLY A 405 19.94 -1.15 -9.40
C GLY A 405 20.27 -1.43 -7.94
N THR A 406 19.50 -2.32 -7.32
CA THR A 406 19.78 -2.90 -6.01
C THR A 406 20.94 -3.89 -6.10
N GLY A 407 21.88 -3.85 -5.15
CA GLY A 407 22.96 -4.82 -5.04
C GLY A 407 22.93 -5.57 -3.71
N SER A 408 23.17 -6.87 -3.76
CA SER A 408 23.28 -7.75 -2.59
C SER A 408 24.58 -8.54 -2.68
N LEU A 409 25.43 -8.42 -1.66
CA LEU A 409 26.70 -9.13 -1.54
C LEU A 409 26.61 -10.05 -0.34
N VAL A 410 26.75 -11.36 -0.57
CA VAL A 410 26.60 -12.38 0.46
C VAL A 410 27.94 -13.05 0.71
N PHE A 411 28.38 -13.04 1.96
CA PHE A 411 29.53 -13.79 2.45
C PHE A 411 29.08 -14.89 3.40
N GLY A 412 29.78 -16.02 3.39
CA GLY A 412 29.47 -17.14 4.27
C GLY A 412 30.66 -18.08 4.47
N SER A 413 30.40 -19.20 5.14
CA SER A 413 31.40 -20.21 5.45
C SER A 413 30.84 -21.62 5.36
N ASP A 414 31.62 -22.56 4.82
CA ASP A 414 31.33 -24.00 4.80
C ASP A 414 31.73 -24.72 6.12
N GLN A 415 32.16 -23.96 7.13
CA GLN A 415 32.64 -24.49 8.42
C GLN A 415 31.52 -24.80 9.42
N LEU A 416 30.25 -24.78 8.99
CA LEU A 416 29.09 -25.11 9.81
C LEU A 416 29.11 -26.60 10.24
N VAL A 417 28.75 -26.86 11.51
CA VAL A 417 28.52 -28.21 12.05
C VAL A 417 27.03 -28.49 12.12
N ASN A 418 26.32 -27.68 12.89
CA ASN A 418 24.87 -27.66 13.03
C ASN A 418 24.42 -26.24 13.45
N LYS A 419 23.11 -26.05 13.52
CA LYS A 419 22.48 -24.79 13.91
C LYS A 419 21.21 -25.04 14.69
N HIS A 420 20.88 -24.13 15.59
CA HIS A 420 19.65 -24.16 16.36
C HIS A 420 18.71 -23.04 15.92
N TYR A 421 17.43 -23.38 15.84
CA TYR A 421 16.32 -22.45 15.95
C TYR A 421 15.67 -22.63 17.31
N ASP A 422 15.40 -21.55 18.05
CA ASP A 422 14.76 -21.60 19.37
C ASP A 422 13.82 -20.41 19.57
N PHE A 423 12.52 -20.69 19.68
CA PHE A 423 11.48 -19.71 19.98
C PHE A 423 10.74 -20.00 21.29
N ARG A 424 11.33 -20.79 22.19
CA ARG A 424 10.65 -21.17 23.44
C ARG A 424 10.48 -20.02 24.44
N GLN A 425 11.19 -18.91 24.24
CA GLN A 425 11.16 -17.75 25.12
C GLN A 425 11.33 -16.44 24.35
N GLY A 426 10.64 -15.40 24.83
CA GLY A 426 10.70 -14.05 24.29
C GLY A 426 9.84 -13.85 23.05
N ASP A 427 9.97 -12.68 22.43
CA ASP A 427 9.13 -12.28 21.27
C ASP A 427 9.82 -12.58 19.93
N ILE A 428 11.15 -12.73 19.93
CA ILE A 428 11.95 -12.98 18.73
C ILE A 428 12.67 -14.34 18.85
N PRO A 429 12.59 -15.23 17.83
CA PRO A 429 13.34 -16.47 17.83
C PRO A 429 14.86 -16.27 17.77
N GLN A 430 15.60 -17.22 18.34
CA GLN A 430 17.06 -17.26 18.36
C GLN A 430 17.58 -18.21 17.28
N GLY A 431 18.48 -17.70 16.42
CA GLY A 431 19.26 -18.49 15.46
C GLY A 431 20.72 -18.59 15.88
N THR A 432 21.17 -19.77 16.31
CA THR A 432 22.56 -19.98 16.75
C THR A 432 23.26 -21.00 15.86
N ILE A 433 24.41 -20.64 15.32
CA ILE A 433 25.24 -21.53 14.50
C ILE A 433 26.43 -22.06 15.33
N PHE A 434 26.75 -23.33 15.17
CA PHE A 434 27.93 -23.96 15.75
C PHE A 434 28.94 -24.31 14.67
N TRP A 435 30.17 -23.83 14.85
CA TRP A 435 31.23 -23.96 13.85
C TRP A 435 32.20 -25.11 14.18
N LYS A 436 32.91 -25.62 13.16
CA LYS A 436 33.91 -26.69 13.29
C LYS A 436 35.07 -26.31 14.22
N ASN A 437 35.27 -25.02 14.48
CA ASN A 437 36.24 -24.51 15.44
C ASN A 437 35.85 -24.77 16.92
N GLY A 438 34.65 -25.31 17.17
CA GLY A 438 34.16 -25.68 18.50
C GLY A 438 33.50 -24.53 19.28
N SER A 439 33.19 -23.42 18.61
CA SER A 439 32.50 -22.26 19.19
C SER A 439 31.29 -21.85 18.35
N THR A 440 30.52 -20.88 18.85
CA THR A 440 29.44 -20.22 18.09
C THR A 440 29.94 -19.01 17.30
N THR A 441 31.23 -18.68 17.37
CA THR A 441 31.85 -17.54 16.68
C THR A 441 32.69 -18.01 15.49
N LEU A 442 32.36 -17.52 14.30
CA LEU A 442 33.12 -17.73 13.07
C LEU A 442 34.39 -16.88 13.10
N ALA A 443 35.55 -17.43 12.78
CA ALA A 443 36.76 -16.61 12.60
C ALA A 443 36.72 -15.89 11.23
N PRO A 444 37.17 -14.62 11.11
CA PRO A 444 37.15 -13.92 9.82
C PRO A 444 37.90 -14.66 8.70
N SER A 445 38.97 -15.38 9.04
CA SER A 445 39.73 -16.21 8.09
C SER A 445 38.96 -17.42 7.55
N GLU A 446 37.83 -17.76 8.17
CA GLU A 446 36.94 -18.84 7.75
C GLU A 446 35.81 -18.34 6.83
N MET A 447 35.78 -17.03 6.51
CA MET A 447 34.90 -16.45 5.51
C MET A 447 35.45 -16.74 4.11
N ASP A 448 34.79 -17.60 3.35
CA ASP A 448 35.35 -18.11 2.10
C ASP A 448 34.40 -18.16 0.91
N SER A 449 33.09 -18.09 1.17
CA SER A 449 32.05 -18.03 0.15
C SER A 449 31.69 -16.58 -0.13
N HIS A 450 31.53 -16.26 -1.43
CA HIS A 450 31.05 -14.97 -1.89
C HIS A 450 30.16 -15.17 -3.11
N PHE A 451 28.91 -14.72 -3.03
CA PHE A 451 28.05 -14.59 -4.20
C PHE A 451 27.26 -13.28 -4.11
N SER A 452 26.73 -12.85 -5.24
CA SER A 452 26.07 -11.56 -5.34
C SER A 452 24.95 -11.59 -6.34
N GLN A 453 24.05 -10.63 -6.22
CA GLN A 453 23.02 -10.37 -7.20
C GLN A 453 22.73 -8.89 -7.33
N PHE A 454 22.36 -8.50 -8.53
CA PHE A 454 22.00 -7.13 -8.88
C PHE A 454 20.69 -7.11 -9.64
N GLU A 455 19.83 -6.15 -9.31
CA GLU A 455 18.47 -6.08 -9.82
C GLU A 455 18.04 -4.64 -10.13
N HIS A 456 17.52 -4.40 -11.33
CA HIS A 456 16.94 -3.10 -11.72
C HIS A 456 15.45 -3.26 -12.00
N THR A 457 14.61 -2.51 -11.31
CA THR A 457 13.13 -2.65 -11.33
C THR A 457 12.41 -1.30 -11.45
N PRO A 458 12.54 -0.59 -12.58
CA PRO A 458 11.79 0.65 -12.80
C PRO A 458 10.30 0.37 -13.04
N GLY A 459 9.44 1.21 -12.48
CA GLY A 459 7.98 1.16 -12.62
C GLY A 459 7.37 2.54 -12.81
N LYS A 460 6.23 2.61 -13.50
CA LYS A 460 5.56 3.85 -13.87
C LYS A 460 4.04 3.68 -13.95
N SER A 461 3.31 4.68 -13.46
CA SER A 461 1.88 4.85 -13.71
C SER A 461 1.58 6.26 -14.24
N GLU A 462 0.71 6.33 -15.24
CA GLU A 462 0.24 7.56 -15.89
C GLU A 462 -1.29 7.57 -15.92
N ILE A 463 -1.89 8.76 -15.75
CA ILE A 463 -3.31 9.00 -15.93
C ILE A 463 -3.50 10.28 -16.75
N ASP A 464 -4.21 10.18 -17.86
CA ASP A 464 -4.80 11.30 -18.58
C ASP A 464 -6.32 11.27 -18.42
N GLN A 465 -6.93 12.39 -18.01
CA GLN A 465 -8.37 12.44 -17.79
C GLN A 465 -8.96 13.75 -18.31
N LEU A 466 -10.12 13.63 -18.97
CA LEU A 466 -10.99 14.74 -19.34
C LEU A 466 -12.35 14.56 -18.69
N GLN A 467 -12.80 15.56 -17.93
CA GLN A 467 -14.10 15.62 -17.27
C GLN A 467 -14.88 16.84 -17.77
N ILE A 468 -16.16 16.65 -18.04
CA ILE A 468 -17.10 17.71 -18.37
C ILE A 468 -18.30 17.55 -17.46
N ASP A 469 -18.52 18.52 -16.59
CA ASP A 469 -19.59 18.51 -15.59
C ASP A 469 -20.54 19.68 -15.79
N GLY A 470 -21.79 19.45 -15.41
CA GLY A 470 -22.84 20.44 -15.39
C GLY A 470 -23.61 20.33 -14.08
N SER A 471 -23.95 21.48 -13.51
CA SER A 471 -24.85 21.59 -12.36
C SER A 471 -25.95 22.57 -12.71
N TRP A 472 -27.18 22.17 -12.43
CA TRP A 472 -28.36 23.00 -12.50
C TRP A 472 -28.97 23.14 -11.11
N GLU A 473 -29.14 24.36 -10.65
CA GLU A 473 -29.85 24.72 -9.42
C GLU A 473 -31.28 25.11 -9.80
N ASN A 474 -32.27 24.62 -9.06
CA ASN A 474 -33.66 24.90 -9.36
C ASN A 474 -34.03 26.31 -8.87
N PRO A 475 -34.42 27.24 -9.77
CA PRO A 475 -34.83 28.59 -9.37
C PRO A 475 -36.20 28.64 -8.67
N ASP A 476 -37.03 27.61 -8.87
CA ASP A 476 -38.40 27.55 -8.37
C ASP A 476 -38.49 26.95 -6.95
N ASP A 477 -39.55 27.30 -6.23
CA ASP A 477 -39.89 26.71 -4.93
C ASP A 477 -40.52 25.32 -5.12
N SER A 478 -39.67 24.32 -5.28
CA SER A 478 -39.99 22.91 -5.52
C SER A 478 -39.14 22.00 -4.64
N PRO A 479 -39.60 20.76 -4.38
CA PRO A 479 -38.76 19.77 -3.70
C PRO A 479 -37.46 19.44 -4.43
N LEU A 480 -37.42 19.51 -5.76
CA LEU A 480 -36.16 19.31 -6.50
C LEU A 480 -35.29 20.56 -6.32
N MET A 481 -34.12 20.39 -5.72
CA MET A 481 -33.17 21.48 -5.43
C MET A 481 -32.14 21.65 -6.54
N SER A 482 -31.52 20.55 -6.97
CA SER A 482 -30.48 20.61 -8.00
C SER A 482 -30.34 19.31 -8.76
N VAL A 483 -29.73 19.40 -9.95
CA VAL A 483 -29.33 18.27 -10.78
C VAL A 483 -27.88 18.46 -11.19
N LYS A 484 -27.04 17.45 -10.95
CA LYS A 484 -25.68 17.38 -11.47
C LYS A 484 -25.59 16.30 -12.53
N PHE A 485 -24.75 16.49 -13.53
CA PHE A 485 -24.52 15.52 -14.59
C PHE A 485 -23.15 15.73 -15.20
N GLY A 486 -22.57 14.67 -15.77
CA GLY A 486 -21.29 14.81 -16.42
C GLY A 486 -20.87 13.59 -17.22
N VAL A 487 -19.79 13.77 -17.96
CA VAL A 487 -19.11 12.73 -18.72
C VAL A 487 -17.61 12.82 -18.45
N ALA A 488 -16.94 11.69 -18.38
CA ALA A 488 -15.48 11.67 -18.27
C ALA A 488 -14.86 10.53 -19.08
N ARG A 489 -13.68 10.80 -19.64
CA ARG A 489 -12.79 9.81 -20.27
C ARG A 489 -11.49 9.79 -19.48
N THR A 490 -11.05 8.61 -19.07
CA THR A 490 -9.81 8.39 -18.32
C THR A 490 -9.01 7.31 -19.02
N GLU A 491 -7.76 7.61 -19.34
CA GLU A 491 -6.78 6.69 -19.92
C GLU A 491 -5.71 6.48 -18.85
N GLN A 492 -5.52 5.24 -18.41
CA GLN A 492 -4.57 4.91 -17.36
C GLN A 492 -3.60 3.84 -17.87
N THR A 493 -2.31 4.14 -17.84
CA THR A 493 -1.25 3.19 -18.16
C THR A 493 -0.44 2.89 -16.91
N MET A 494 -0.19 1.62 -16.65
CA MET A 494 0.58 1.17 -15.48
C MET A 494 1.52 0.05 -15.93
N GLY A 495 2.81 0.16 -15.66
CA GLY A 495 3.76 -0.86 -16.06
C GLY A 495 5.18 -0.64 -15.60
N GLY A 496 6.00 -1.66 -15.77
CA GLY A 496 7.40 -1.62 -15.35
C GLY A 496 8.20 -2.75 -15.98
N SER A 497 9.48 -2.79 -15.63
CA SER A 497 10.38 -3.85 -16.02
C SER A 497 11.21 -4.33 -14.84
N ARG A 498 11.81 -5.52 -15.00
CA ARG A 498 12.75 -6.11 -14.07
C ARG A 498 13.88 -6.73 -14.86
N SER A 499 15.12 -6.45 -14.47
CA SER A 499 16.31 -7.16 -14.92
C SER A 499 17.05 -7.69 -13.71
N TRP A 500 17.37 -8.98 -13.71
CA TRP A 500 18.10 -9.65 -12.62
C TRP A 500 19.34 -10.35 -13.16
N SER A 501 20.50 -10.07 -12.56
CA SER A 501 21.80 -10.59 -12.99
C SER A 501 21.95 -12.11 -12.89
N GLY A 502 21.05 -12.77 -12.14
CA GLY A 502 21.30 -14.08 -11.55
C GLY A 502 22.24 -14.00 -10.35
N LEU A 503 22.46 -15.14 -9.70
CA LEU A 503 23.51 -15.27 -8.68
C LEU A 503 24.87 -15.37 -9.39
N ILE A 504 25.81 -14.49 -9.06
CA ILE A 504 27.12 -14.37 -9.70
C ILE A 504 28.24 -14.27 -8.67
N GLY A 505 29.50 -14.43 -9.10
CA GLY A 505 30.66 -14.17 -8.24
C GLY A 505 31.18 -15.36 -7.43
N GLY A 506 30.80 -16.61 -7.75
CA GLY A 506 31.31 -17.81 -7.08
C GLY A 506 30.23 -18.58 -6.30
N PHE A 507 29.23 -19.07 -7.03
CA PHE A 507 28.05 -19.76 -6.47
C PHE A 507 28.41 -21.11 -5.80
N LEU A 508 27.73 -21.45 -4.68
CA LEU A 508 27.75 -22.76 -3.96
C LEU A 508 29.04 -23.16 -3.21
N PHE A 509 29.71 -22.24 -2.52
CA PHE A 509 30.76 -22.57 -1.51
C PHE A 509 31.98 -23.34 -2.05
N ASN A 510 32.23 -23.32 -3.37
CA ASN A 510 33.38 -24.00 -3.99
C ASN A 510 33.70 -23.42 -5.38
N PRO A 511 34.95 -23.01 -5.68
CA PRO A 511 36.15 -23.03 -4.83
C PRO A 511 36.24 -21.87 -3.84
N ASN A 512 37.14 -21.99 -2.86
CA ASN A 512 37.39 -20.98 -1.82
C ASN A 512 38.06 -19.72 -2.40
N TYR A 513 37.46 -18.55 -2.17
CA TYR A 513 37.96 -17.25 -2.66
C TYR A 513 38.47 -16.32 -1.54
N SER A 514 38.72 -16.82 -0.33
CA SER A 514 39.20 -16.05 0.84
C SER A 514 40.45 -15.20 0.54
N ALA A 515 41.30 -15.61 -0.41
CA ALA A 515 42.46 -14.83 -0.83
C ALA A 515 42.12 -13.43 -1.40
N ALA A 516 40.90 -13.24 -1.92
CA ALA A 516 40.41 -11.94 -2.40
C ALA A 516 39.96 -11.01 -1.25
N PHE A 517 39.61 -11.59 -0.10
CA PHE A 517 38.91 -10.94 1.01
C PHE A 517 39.71 -11.11 2.32
N PRO A 518 40.62 -10.17 2.66
CA PRO A 518 41.44 -10.28 3.85
C PRO A 518 40.61 -10.14 5.13
N ASP A 519 41.01 -10.83 6.21
CA ASP A 519 40.34 -10.84 7.51
C ASP A 519 39.92 -9.44 8.02
N GLY A 520 40.77 -8.43 7.80
CA GLY A 520 40.52 -7.05 8.24
C GLY A 520 39.40 -6.32 7.52
N MET A 521 38.81 -6.92 6.48
CA MET A 521 37.61 -6.41 5.80
C MET A 521 36.33 -6.67 6.61
N PHE A 522 36.34 -7.67 7.50
CA PHE A 522 35.18 -8.06 8.30
C PHE A 522 35.30 -7.49 9.71
N GLU A 523 34.42 -6.56 10.06
CA GLU A 523 34.36 -5.93 11.37
C GLU A 523 33.40 -6.69 12.29
N TYR A 524 33.91 -7.10 13.45
CA TYR A 524 33.14 -7.82 14.46
C TYR A 524 32.30 -6.86 15.29
N ASN A 525 30.99 -7.08 15.34
CA ASN A 525 30.06 -6.30 16.14
C ASN A 525 29.28 -7.22 17.10
N THR A 526 28.99 -6.73 18.30
CA THR A 526 28.10 -7.39 19.26
C THR A 526 26.65 -7.07 18.94
N THR A 527 25.73 -7.97 19.25
CA THR A 527 24.27 -7.72 19.16
C THR A 527 23.68 -7.18 20.47
N ASP A 528 24.51 -6.57 21.33
CA ASP A 528 24.04 -5.98 22.58
C ASP A 528 23.21 -4.72 22.28
N GLY A 529 21.98 -4.64 22.82
CA GLY A 529 21.05 -3.53 22.56
C GLY A 529 20.41 -3.56 21.18
N PHE A 530 20.46 -4.70 20.48
CA PHE A 530 19.75 -4.91 19.22
C PHE A 530 18.34 -5.42 19.49
N LEU A 531 17.33 -4.76 18.91
CA LEU A 531 15.91 -5.04 19.12
C LEU A 531 15.51 -4.98 20.61
N ASP A 532 16.03 -4.00 21.34
CA ASP A 532 15.94 -3.87 22.80
C ASP A 532 14.53 -3.53 23.35
N GLU A 533 13.58 -3.15 22.48
CA GLU A 533 12.18 -2.97 22.88
C GLU A 533 11.39 -4.29 22.96
N PHE A 534 11.96 -5.40 22.45
CA PHE A 534 11.36 -6.72 22.55
C PHE A 534 11.78 -7.42 23.85
N SER A 535 10.92 -8.30 24.39
CA SER A 535 11.12 -8.89 25.73
C SER A 535 12.43 -9.67 25.92
N ASN A 536 13.03 -10.16 24.83
CA ASN A 536 14.32 -10.84 24.84
C ASN A 536 15.46 -10.06 24.13
N GLY A 537 15.23 -8.80 23.75
CA GLY A 537 16.21 -7.91 23.12
C GLY A 537 17.35 -7.46 24.03
N ASP A 538 17.14 -7.48 25.36
CA ASP A 538 18.20 -7.25 26.35
C ASP A 538 19.30 -8.35 26.35
N ASN A 539 19.03 -9.51 25.74
CA ASN A 539 19.98 -10.60 25.61
C ASN A 539 20.64 -10.58 24.24
N ALA A 540 21.87 -11.11 24.18
CA ALA A 540 22.59 -11.27 22.93
C ALA A 540 21.76 -12.10 21.92
N MET A 541 21.40 -11.49 20.80
CA MET A 541 20.60 -12.09 19.73
C MET A 541 21.39 -13.12 18.91
N GLY A 542 20.79 -14.28 18.67
CA GLY A 542 21.38 -15.35 17.87
C GLY A 542 22.66 -15.93 18.47
N ALA A 543 23.80 -15.75 17.80
CA ALA A 543 25.11 -16.12 18.33
C ALA A 543 25.78 -15.02 19.17
N GLY A 544 25.15 -13.85 19.29
CA GLY A 544 25.61 -12.69 20.04
C GLY A 544 26.53 -11.74 19.27
N TYR A 545 26.69 -11.94 17.95
CA TYR A 545 27.54 -11.11 17.11
C TYR A 545 27.10 -11.12 15.65
N TYR A 546 27.58 -10.14 14.88
CA TYR A 546 27.53 -10.13 13.42
C TYR A 546 28.80 -9.52 12.82
N TYR A 547 29.06 -9.80 11.54
CA TYR A 547 30.10 -9.11 10.78
C TYR A 547 29.50 -8.03 9.88
N SER A 548 30.06 -6.83 9.91
CA SER A 548 29.86 -5.80 8.89
C SER A 548 31.08 -5.74 7.97
N PHE A 549 30.89 -5.20 6.78
CA PHE A 549 31.95 -4.96 5.80
C PHE A 549 31.57 -3.81 4.87
N ASP A 550 32.56 -3.09 4.36
CA ASP A 550 32.34 -1.99 3.43
C ASP A 550 31.89 -2.52 2.06
N PHE A 551 30.73 -2.06 1.60
CA PHE A 551 30.13 -2.53 0.35
C PHE A 551 31.01 -2.19 -0.86
N ASP A 552 31.60 -1.00 -0.90
CA ASP A 552 32.40 -0.55 -2.05
C ASP A 552 33.76 -1.29 -2.12
N GLU A 553 34.38 -1.57 -0.98
CA GLU A 553 35.55 -2.44 -0.88
C GLU A 553 35.23 -3.86 -1.36
N ALA A 554 34.09 -4.42 -0.94
CA ALA A 554 33.63 -5.73 -1.37
C ALA A 554 33.41 -5.80 -2.89
N VAL A 555 32.73 -4.80 -3.47
CA VAL A 555 32.54 -4.69 -4.93
C VAL A 555 33.87 -4.57 -5.66
N ALA A 556 34.77 -3.71 -5.19
CA ALA A 556 36.06 -3.46 -5.84
C ALA A 556 36.94 -4.71 -5.86
N ARG A 557 37.00 -5.45 -4.74
CA ARG A 557 37.72 -6.72 -4.65
C ARG A 557 37.08 -7.78 -5.52
N SER A 558 35.77 -7.93 -5.48
CA SER A 558 35.04 -8.91 -6.28
C SER A 558 35.26 -8.68 -7.77
N THR A 559 35.17 -7.43 -8.22
CA THR A 559 35.45 -7.07 -9.63
C THR A 559 36.89 -7.39 -10.04
N ALA A 560 37.86 -7.18 -9.14
CA ALA A 560 39.27 -7.43 -9.44
C ALA A 560 39.61 -8.93 -9.51
N TYR A 561 39.08 -9.73 -8.57
CA TYR A 561 39.45 -11.14 -8.40
C TYR A 561 38.49 -12.13 -9.05
N LEU A 562 37.18 -11.86 -9.04
CA LEU A 562 36.12 -12.75 -9.53
C LEU A 562 35.74 -12.39 -10.98
N ASN A 563 36.75 -12.19 -11.81
CA ASN A 563 36.60 -11.76 -13.21
C ASN A 563 36.43 -12.96 -14.18
N SER A 564 36.26 -12.66 -15.47
CA SER A 564 36.04 -13.68 -16.51
C SER A 564 37.18 -14.68 -16.67
N ASP A 565 38.42 -14.32 -16.32
CA ASP A 565 39.55 -15.26 -16.38
C ASP A 565 39.46 -16.32 -15.26
N VAL A 566 38.77 -16.00 -14.16
CA VAL A 566 38.61 -16.86 -12.99
C VAL A 566 37.29 -17.65 -13.04
N LEU A 567 36.19 -16.99 -13.42
CA LEU A 567 34.83 -17.55 -13.35
C LEU A 567 34.17 -17.80 -14.71
N GLY A 568 34.81 -17.43 -15.82
CA GLY A 568 34.18 -17.53 -17.14
C GLY A 568 32.92 -16.68 -17.22
N ASP A 569 31.80 -17.30 -17.59
CA ASP A 569 30.50 -16.64 -17.76
C ASP A 569 29.83 -16.27 -16.43
N ASP A 570 30.31 -16.74 -15.26
CA ASP A 570 29.73 -16.44 -13.94
C ASP A 570 30.46 -15.29 -13.21
N PHE A 571 31.25 -14.51 -13.94
CA PHE A 571 32.04 -13.40 -13.38
C PHE A 571 31.17 -12.36 -12.66
N PHE A 572 31.74 -11.76 -11.62
CA PHE A 572 31.12 -10.71 -10.84
C PHE A 572 30.93 -9.44 -11.68
N SER A 573 29.73 -8.85 -11.62
CA SER A 573 29.35 -7.64 -12.35
C SER A 573 28.23 -6.93 -11.60
N THR A 574 28.34 -5.62 -11.39
CA THR A 574 27.27 -4.80 -10.82
C THR A 574 26.14 -4.47 -11.81
N ASP A 575 26.32 -4.83 -13.09
CA ASP A 575 25.34 -4.60 -14.14
C ASP A 575 24.24 -5.67 -14.14
N ALA A 576 23.03 -5.27 -13.77
CA ALA A 576 21.82 -6.09 -13.81
C ALA A 576 21.40 -6.49 -15.24
N TYR A 577 21.98 -5.89 -16.29
CA TYR A 577 21.67 -6.15 -17.71
C TYR A 577 22.75 -6.99 -18.41
N ARG A 578 23.68 -7.60 -17.67
CA ARG A 578 24.71 -8.48 -18.21
C ARG A 578 24.13 -9.62 -19.07
N ALA A 579 24.97 -10.21 -19.92
CA ALA A 579 24.60 -11.43 -20.65
C ALA A 579 24.20 -12.55 -19.67
N GLY A 580 23.07 -13.21 -19.93
CA GLY A 580 22.50 -14.22 -19.04
C GLY A 580 21.49 -13.69 -18.00
N SER A 581 21.29 -12.37 -17.93
CA SER A 581 20.28 -11.77 -17.04
C SER A 581 18.86 -12.17 -17.44
N VAL A 582 18.01 -12.35 -16.43
CA VAL A 582 16.57 -12.59 -16.63
C VAL A 582 15.86 -11.24 -16.70
N GLN A 583 15.22 -10.98 -17.84
CA GLN A 583 14.50 -9.73 -18.08
C GLN A 583 13.00 -9.99 -18.24
N SER A 584 12.19 -9.12 -17.66
CA SER A 584 10.74 -9.11 -17.82
C SER A 584 10.23 -7.68 -17.89
N GLN A 585 9.14 -7.48 -18.61
CA GLN A 585 8.46 -6.19 -18.73
C GLN A 585 6.97 -6.44 -18.93
N SER A 586 6.14 -5.66 -18.25
CA SER A 586 4.69 -5.73 -18.39
C SER A 586 4.06 -4.35 -18.23
N SER A 587 3.01 -4.08 -18.99
CA SER A 587 2.11 -2.94 -18.80
C SER A 587 0.65 -3.33 -18.96
N VAL A 588 -0.22 -2.56 -18.33
CA VAL A 588 -1.68 -2.62 -18.46
C VAL A 588 -2.18 -1.22 -18.78
N ASP A 589 -2.97 -1.12 -19.84
CA ASP A 589 -3.63 0.09 -20.31
C ASP A 589 -5.14 -0.07 -20.08
N GLU A 590 -5.76 0.90 -19.39
CA GLU A 590 -7.19 0.93 -19.09
C GLU A 590 -7.84 2.20 -19.60
N ASP A 591 -8.85 2.02 -20.45
CA ASP A 591 -9.55 3.08 -21.15
C ASP A 591 -10.99 3.17 -20.66
N THR A 592 -11.28 4.09 -19.73
CA THR A 592 -12.60 4.21 -19.09
C THR A 592 -13.39 5.40 -19.61
N THR A 593 -14.61 5.14 -20.11
CA THR A 593 -15.60 6.18 -20.41
C THR A 593 -16.75 6.11 -19.43
N SER A 594 -17.16 7.26 -18.88
CA SER A 594 -18.21 7.32 -17.87
C SER A 594 -19.24 8.42 -18.15
N VAL A 595 -20.47 8.17 -17.72
CA VAL A 595 -21.56 9.14 -17.68
C VAL A 595 -22.26 9.05 -16.34
N TYR A 596 -22.66 10.18 -15.77
CA TYR A 596 -23.36 10.20 -14.50
C TYR A 596 -24.43 11.30 -14.46
N ALA A 597 -25.40 11.11 -13.58
CA ALA A 597 -26.35 12.14 -13.17
C ALA A 597 -26.80 11.92 -11.73
N SER A 598 -27.00 13.00 -11.00
CA SER A 598 -27.58 13.01 -9.65
C SER A 598 -28.56 14.15 -9.48
N SER A 599 -29.51 13.99 -8.56
CA SER A 599 -30.55 14.97 -8.25
C SER A 599 -30.73 15.05 -6.74
N LEU A 600 -30.75 16.27 -6.21
CA LEU A 600 -30.99 16.54 -4.79
C LEU A 600 -32.42 17.04 -4.60
N PHE A 601 -33.13 16.45 -3.65
CA PHE A 601 -34.46 16.82 -3.24
C PHE A 601 -34.48 17.26 -1.78
N GLU A 602 -35.28 18.28 -1.45
CA GLU A 602 -35.54 18.74 -0.09
C GLU A 602 -37.04 18.93 0.14
N PHE A 603 -37.58 18.37 1.21
CA PHE A 603 -39.00 18.48 1.55
C PHE A 603 -39.24 18.14 3.03
N ASP A 604 -40.42 18.48 3.55
CA ASP A 604 -40.79 18.17 4.93
C ASP A 604 -41.62 16.88 5.00
N VAL A 605 -41.30 16.01 5.95
CA VAL A 605 -42.11 14.84 6.31
C VAL A 605 -42.49 14.93 7.78
N ALA A 606 -43.78 15.13 8.06
CA ALA A 606 -44.29 15.31 9.42
C ALA A 606 -43.55 16.42 10.21
N GLU A 607 -43.31 17.57 9.54
CA GLU A 607 -42.57 18.73 10.08
C GLU A 607 -41.06 18.52 10.28
N LEU A 608 -40.52 17.37 9.86
CA LEU A 608 -39.08 17.10 9.86
C LEU A 608 -38.48 17.42 8.47
N PRO A 609 -37.43 18.25 8.38
CA PRO A 609 -36.71 18.48 7.14
C PRO A 609 -36.02 17.20 6.65
N VAL A 610 -36.25 16.84 5.39
CA VAL A 610 -35.67 15.68 4.73
C VAL A 610 -34.94 16.11 3.47
N GLN A 611 -33.70 15.64 3.32
CA GLN A 611 -32.95 15.73 2.07
C GLN A 611 -32.78 14.34 1.48
N VAL A 612 -33.02 14.18 0.17
CA VAL A 612 -32.79 12.93 -0.56
C VAL A 612 -31.97 13.22 -1.82
N SER A 613 -30.82 12.58 -1.95
CA SER A 613 -30.03 12.55 -3.18
C SER A 613 -30.27 11.23 -3.89
N VAL A 614 -30.52 11.27 -5.20
CA VAL A 614 -30.61 10.07 -6.05
C VAL A 614 -29.70 10.27 -7.25
N GLY A 615 -28.86 9.29 -7.55
CA GLY A 615 -27.99 9.36 -8.71
C GLY A 615 -27.63 8.00 -9.28
N PHE A 616 -26.97 8.05 -10.43
CA PHE A 616 -26.35 6.88 -11.04
C PHE A 616 -25.09 7.28 -11.79
N ARG A 617 -24.21 6.30 -11.96
CA ARG A 617 -23.03 6.37 -12.82
C ARG A 617 -22.96 5.09 -13.65
N TYR A 618 -22.64 5.23 -14.94
CA TYR A 618 -22.36 4.10 -15.83
C TYR A 618 -20.94 4.25 -16.37
N GLU A 619 -20.17 3.17 -16.38
CA GLU A 619 -18.82 3.15 -16.92
C GLU A 619 -18.61 1.95 -17.83
N GLN A 620 -17.82 2.15 -18.87
CA GLN A 620 -17.27 1.09 -19.71
C GLN A 620 -15.75 1.23 -19.72
N THR A 621 -15.05 0.12 -19.52
CA THR A 621 -13.59 0.07 -19.47
C THR A 621 -13.06 -1.01 -20.40
N ASP A 622 -12.15 -0.63 -21.28
CA ASP A 622 -11.35 -1.55 -22.09
C ASP A 622 -9.99 -1.75 -21.41
N VAL A 623 -9.51 -2.99 -21.34
CA VAL A 623 -8.27 -3.37 -20.64
C VAL A 623 -7.34 -4.07 -21.64
N THR A 624 -6.15 -3.51 -21.85
CA THR A 624 -5.11 -4.13 -22.67
C THR A 624 -3.88 -4.42 -21.81
N SER A 625 -3.42 -5.67 -21.78
CA SER A 625 -2.19 -6.05 -21.11
C SER A 625 -1.11 -6.40 -22.14
N ASN A 626 0.08 -5.81 -21.99
CA ASN A 626 1.23 -6.04 -22.85
C ASN A 626 2.38 -6.62 -22.03
N VAL A 627 2.88 -7.82 -22.37
CA VAL A 627 3.96 -8.48 -21.63
C VAL A 627 5.07 -8.97 -22.55
N LEU A 628 6.32 -8.66 -22.18
CA LEU A 628 7.51 -9.15 -22.84
C LEU A 628 7.76 -10.61 -22.44
N GLN A 629 7.70 -11.52 -23.39
CA GLN A 629 7.98 -12.94 -23.15
C GLN A 629 8.66 -13.61 -24.35
N PRO A 630 9.49 -14.64 -24.11
CA PRO A 630 9.98 -15.49 -25.19
C PRO A 630 8.86 -16.41 -25.68
N ILE A 631 8.72 -16.60 -27.01
CA ILE A 631 7.72 -17.49 -27.58
C ILE A 631 8.26 -18.92 -27.61
N PRO A 632 7.71 -19.86 -26.82
CA PRO A 632 8.08 -21.27 -26.92
C PRO A 632 7.56 -21.85 -28.23
N THR A 633 8.40 -22.55 -28.97
CA THR A 633 8.05 -23.12 -30.29
C THR A 633 7.87 -24.63 -30.22
N GLU A 634 8.77 -25.33 -29.54
CA GLU A 634 8.79 -26.80 -29.46
C GLU A 634 9.41 -27.25 -28.12
N VAL A 635 9.20 -28.51 -27.75
CA VAL A 635 9.93 -29.15 -26.66
C VAL A 635 10.61 -30.40 -27.16
N TRP A 636 11.92 -30.45 -27.00
CA TRP A 636 12.77 -31.56 -27.42
C TRP A 636 13.05 -32.50 -26.24
N TRP A 637 13.27 -33.79 -26.51
CA TRP A 637 13.52 -34.79 -25.46
C TRP A 637 14.81 -35.58 -25.70
N LYS A 638 15.64 -35.76 -24.65
CA LYS A 638 16.94 -36.46 -24.72
C LYS A 638 17.03 -37.65 -23.76
N GLY A 639 15.90 -38.31 -23.50
CA GLY A 639 15.83 -39.44 -22.58
C GLY A 639 15.75 -38.99 -21.12
N GLY A 640 15.50 -39.96 -20.23
CA GLY A 640 15.37 -39.72 -18.80
C GLY A 640 14.43 -38.56 -18.48
N SER A 641 14.94 -37.62 -17.68
CA SER A 641 14.26 -36.38 -17.31
C SER A 641 14.74 -35.15 -18.10
N GLU A 642 15.48 -35.30 -19.20
CA GLU A 642 16.03 -34.16 -19.96
C GLU A 642 15.05 -33.73 -21.08
N TRP A 643 14.25 -32.70 -20.80
CA TRP A 643 13.31 -32.05 -21.73
C TRP A 643 13.74 -30.60 -21.90
N LEU A 644 13.77 -30.11 -23.15
CA LEU A 644 14.31 -28.80 -23.49
C LEU A 644 13.34 -28.00 -24.35
N THR A 645 12.80 -26.92 -23.79
CA THR A 645 11.98 -25.95 -24.51
C THR A 645 12.85 -25.17 -25.51
N GLN A 646 12.40 -25.10 -26.75
CA GLN A 646 12.95 -24.20 -27.75
C GLN A 646 12.13 -22.92 -27.79
N TYR A 647 12.81 -21.81 -27.98
CA TYR A 647 12.18 -20.51 -28.14
C TYR A 647 12.52 -19.93 -29.51
N GLN A 648 11.64 -19.08 -30.03
CA GLN A 648 11.86 -18.41 -31.29
C GLN A 648 13.20 -17.62 -31.26
N PRO A 649 14.10 -17.82 -32.24
CA PRO A 649 15.36 -17.07 -32.30
C PRO A 649 15.10 -15.59 -32.59
N GLY A 650 15.58 -14.68 -31.74
CA GLY A 650 15.41 -13.24 -31.87
C GLY A 650 15.19 -12.53 -30.54
N GLU A 651 14.73 -11.28 -30.59
CA GLU A 651 14.31 -10.51 -29.41
C GLU A 651 12.95 -11.03 -28.89
N ASN A 652 12.75 -10.99 -27.57
CA ASN A 652 11.48 -11.31 -26.93
C ASN A 652 10.34 -10.50 -27.58
N THR A 653 9.17 -11.11 -27.76
CA THR A 653 8.00 -10.45 -28.35
C THR A 653 7.04 -9.97 -27.26
N ILE A 654 6.26 -8.94 -27.55
CA ILE A 654 5.19 -8.48 -26.68
C ILE A 654 3.94 -9.31 -26.98
N LEU A 655 3.47 -10.09 -26.01
CA LEU A 655 2.13 -10.68 -26.02
C LEU A 655 1.13 -9.61 -25.55
N SER A 656 0.06 -9.42 -26.32
CA SER A 656 -1.04 -8.53 -25.95
C SER A 656 -2.30 -9.34 -25.68
N LEU A 657 -2.92 -9.12 -24.52
CA LEU A 657 -4.23 -9.64 -24.15
C LEU A 657 -5.21 -8.47 -23.99
N GLU A 658 -6.44 -8.65 -24.43
CA GLU A 658 -7.50 -7.64 -24.37
C GLU A 658 -8.67 -8.17 -23.51
N GLY A 659 -9.40 -7.25 -22.87
CA GLY A 659 -10.60 -7.53 -22.11
C GLY A 659 -11.47 -6.27 -22.02
N GLU A 660 -12.74 -6.43 -21.65
CA GLU A 660 -13.69 -5.33 -21.50
C GLU A 660 -14.63 -5.61 -20.33
N HIS A 661 -15.09 -4.58 -19.63
CA HIS A 661 -16.17 -4.68 -18.66
C HIS A 661 -17.00 -3.38 -18.58
N ASP A 662 -18.24 -3.49 -18.11
CA ASP A 662 -19.11 -2.35 -17.83
C ASP A 662 -19.76 -2.45 -16.45
N VAL A 663 -20.08 -1.29 -15.86
CA VAL A 663 -20.68 -1.22 -14.53
C VAL A 663 -21.78 -0.17 -14.47
N PHE A 664 -22.84 -0.47 -13.72
CA PHE A 664 -23.92 0.46 -13.40
C PHE A 664 -24.02 0.66 -11.88
N LEU A 665 -23.77 1.88 -11.44
CA LEU A 665 -23.61 2.26 -10.04
C LEU A 665 -24.74 3.23 -9.61
N PRO A 666 -25.90 2.72 -9.18
CA PRO A 666 -26.95 3.54 -8.58
C PRO A 666 -26.59 3.95 -7.16
N MET A 667 -27.13 5.09 -6.73
CA MET A 667 -26.99 5.58 -5.35
C MET A 667 -28.21 6.36 -4.88
N ILE A 668 -28.47 6.27 -3.58
CA ILE A 668 -29.50 7.01 -2.86
C ILE A 668 -28.92 7.40 -1.50
N ASP A 669 -28.93 8.67 -1.18
CA ASP A 669 -28.61 9.19 0.15
C ASP A 669 -29.83 9.89 0.72
N ALA A 670 -30.13 9.68 1.99
CA ALA A 670 -31.20 10.33 2.71
C ALA A 670 -30.68 10.88 4.03
N LYS A 671 -31.01 12.14 4.31
CA LYS A 671 -30.75 12.83 5.57
C LYS A 671 -32.07 13.32 6.14
N ILE A 672 -32.27 13.12 7.44
CA ILE A 672 -33.44 13.61 8.18
C ILE A 672 -32.95 14.37 9.41
N ASP A 673 -33.34 15.63 9.53
CA ASP A 673 -33.12 16.41 10.75
C ASP A 673 -34.26 16.07 11.74
N LEU A 674 -34.00 15.14 12.68
CA LEU A 674 -34.95 14.71 13.70
C LEU A 674 -35.24 15.80 14.75
N SER A 675 -34.27 16.70 14.96
CA SER A 675 -34.38 17.93 15.73
C SER A 675 -33.23 18.88 15.35
N ASP A 676 -33.16 20.07 15.95
CA ASP A 676 -32.06 21.03 15.75
C ASP A 676 -30.68 20.49 16.14
N GLU A 677 -30.62 19.43 16.94
CA GLU A 677 -29.39 18.81 17.44
C GLU A 677 -29.21 17.37 16.95
N LEU A 678 -30.22 16.72 16.38
CA LEU A 678 -30.20 15.29 16.08
C LEU A 678 -30.45 15.04 14.59
N VAL A 679 -29.49 14.41 13.92
CA VAL A 679 -29.53 14.08 12.49
C VAL A 679 -29.47 12.57 12.33
N ALA A 680 -30.33 12.02 11.46
CA ALA A 680 -30.26 10.64 11.02
C ALA A 680 -29.95 10.57 9.53
N ARG A 681 -29.13 9.59 9.13
CA ARG A 681 -28.75 9.39 7.72
C ARG A 681 -28.90 7.94 7.32
N ALA A 682 -29.21 7.73 6.06
CA ALA A 682 -29.17 6.44 5.42
C ALA A 682 -28.66 6.59 3.99
N SER A 683 -27.69 5.75 3.59
CA SER A 683 -27.19 5.70 2.22
C SER A 683 -27.23 4.28 1.71
N TRP A 684 -27.58 4.11 0.44
CA TRP A 684 -27.57 2.85 -0.28
C TRP A 684 -27.03 3.07 -1.69
N GLY A 685 -26.15 2.19 -2.15
CA GLY A 685 -25.65 2.27 -3.52
C GLY A 685 -24.59 1.24 -3.83
N LYS A 686 -24.14 1.22 -5.09
CA LYS A 686 -23.07 0.33 -5.53
C LYS A 686 -21.74 1.06 -5.72
N THR A 687 -20.65 0.40 -5.36
CA THR A 687 -19.27 0.86 -5.59
C THR A 687 -18.43 -0.26 -6.18
N ILE A 688 -17.30 0.10 -6.80
CA ILE A 688 -16.35 -0.88 -7.32
C ILE A 688 -14.92 -0.60 -6.86
N ALA A 689 -14.10 -1.65 -6.84
CA ALA A 689 -12.65 -1.56 -6.89
C ALA A 689 -12.15 -2.37 -8.10
N ARG A 690 -11.26 -1.77 -8.91
CA ARG A 690 -10.73 -2.44 -10.10
C ARG A 690 -9.77 -3.56 -9.71
N ALA A 691 -9.64 -4.56 -10.58
CA ALA A 691 -8.76 -5.70 -10.35
C ALA A 691 -7.29 -5.26 -10.19
N PRO A 692 -6.51 -5.86 -9.27
CA PRO A 692 -5.11 -5.51 -9.09
C PRO A 692 -4.29 -5.75 -10.36
N LEU A 693 -3.27 -4.92 -10.56
CA LEU A 693 -2.42 -4.97 -11.76
C LEU A 693 -1.79 -6.33 -12.00
N GLY A 694 -1.24 -6.98 -10.96
CA GLY A 694 -0.64 -8.30 -11.10
C GLY A 694 -1.62 -9.39 -11.53
N SER A 695 -2.92 -9.18 -11.34
CA SER A 695 -3.96 -10.11 -11.83
C SER A 695 -4.33 -9.84 -13.29
N LEU A 696 -4.23 -8.58 -13.75
CA LEU A 696 -4.52 -8.17 -15.13
C LEU A 696 -3.32 -8.37 -16.07
N ALA A 697 -2.10 -8.18 -15.57
CA ALA A 697 -0.86 -8.28 -16.32
C ALA A 697 -0.67 -9.71 -16.87
N GLY A 698 -1.09 -9.89 -18.12
CA GLY A 698 -1.33 -11.11 -18.88
C GLY A 698 -0.10 -11.87 -19.36
N GLY A 699 1.00 -11.87 -18.61
CA GLY A 699 2.20 -12.59 -18.99
C GLY A 699 1.98 -14.09 -18.87
N ARG A 700 2.07 -14.83 -19.98
CA ARG A 700 2.08 -16.30 -19.93
C ARG A 700 3.49 -16.77 -19.65
N SER A 701 3.79 -17.02 -18.38
CA SER A 701 5.06 -17.61 -17.96
C SER A 701 4.92 -19.13 -17.89
N LEU A 702 5.82 -19.85 -18.56
CA LEU A 702 5.91 -21.30 -18.46
C LEU A 702 7.06 -21.66 -17.53
N GLY A 703 6.84 -22.65 -16.66
CA GLY A 703 7.86 -23.19 -15.78
C GLY A 703 9.07 -23.71 -16.55
N ALA A 704 10.25 -23.59 -15.95
CA ALA A 704 11.51 -24.01 -16.57
C ALA A 704 11.58 -25.52 -16.86
N SER A 705 10.77 -26.33 -16.16
CA SER A 705 10.67 -27.77 -16.37
C SER A 705 9.53 -28.10 -17.32
N THR A 706 9.85 -28.74 -18.44
CA THR A 706 8.87 -29.31 -19.39
C THR A 706 8.66 -30.81 -19.24
N ARG A 707 9.18 -31.37 -18.14
CA ARG A 707 9.08 -32.81 -17.83
C ARG A 707 7.61 -33.21 -17.67
N PRO A 708 7.21 -34.42 -18.11
CA PRO A 708 5.88 -34.96 -17.82
C PRO A 708 5.55 -34.85 -16.33
N ASN A 709 4.34 -34.38 -16.01
CA ASN A 709 3.86 -34.10 -14.65
C ASN A 709 4.57 -32.94 -13.91
N SER A 710 5.30 -32.07 -14.61
CA SER A 710 5.92 -30.86 -14.02
C SER A 710 5.71 -29.61 -14.88
N ARG A 711 4.78 -29.66 -15.84
CA ARG A 711 4.47 -28.60 -16.79
C ARG A 711 3.47 -27.63 -16.20
N ILE A 712 3.99 -26.69 -15.44
CA ILE A 712 3.20 -25.64 -14.80
C ILE A 712 3.47 -24.29 -15.47
N GLY A 713 2.52 -23.38 -15.38
CA GLY A 713 2.69 -22.00 -15.82
C GLY A 713 1.77 -21.03 -15.08
N GLY A 714 1.99 -19.75 -15.29
CA GLY A 714 1.16 -18.66 -14.79
C GLY A 714 0.68 -17.79 -15.94
N GLU A 715 -0.53 -17.26 -15.83
CA GLU A 715 -1.09 -16.31 -16.81
C GLU A 715 -1.99 -15.31 -16.10
N GLY A 716 -1.87 -14.02 -16.42
CA GLY A 716 -2.83 -13.00 -15.98
C GLY A 716 -4.18 -13.12 -16.71
N ASN A 717 -5.16 -12.30 -16.35
CA ASN A 717 -6.47 -12.33 -16.97
C ASN A 717 -7.05 -10.91 -17.12
N THR A 718 -7.11 -10.42 -18.35
CA THR A 718 -7.70 -9.11 -18.70
C THR A 718 -9.23 -9.10 -18.64
N ASN A 719 -9.88 -10.28 -18.56
CA ASN A 719 -11.34 -10.42 -18.47
C ASN A 719 -11.83 -10.52 -17.02
N LEU A 720 -11.07 -9.99 -16.06
CA LEU A 720 -11.52 -9.94 -14.66
C LEU A 720 -12.53 -8.82 -14.49
N ASP A 721 -13.69 -9.16 -13.95
CA ASP A 721 -14.64 -8.16 -13.47
C ASP A 721 -14.06 -7.44 -12.24
N PRO A 722 -14.36 -6.15 -12.05
CA PRO A 722 -14.01 -5.46 -10.81
C PRO A 722 -14.76 -6.06 -9.62
N TYR A 723 -14.21 -5.88 -8.42
CA TYR A 723 -14.94 -6.11 -7.18
C TYR A 723 -16.13 -5.16 -7.15
N GLU A 724 -17.35 -5.70 -7.00
CA GLU A 724 -18.57 -4.90 -6.91
C GLU A 724 -19.19 -5.04 -5.52
N SER A 725 -19.41 -3.93 -4.84
CA SER A 725 -20.04 -3.90 -3.51
C SER A 725 -21.40 -3.23 -3.57
N THR A 726 -22.41 -3.87 -2.98
CA THR A 726 -23.66 -3.20 -2.58
C THR A 726 -23.51 -2.73 -1.14
N ASN A 727 -23.66 -1.42 -0.94
CA ASN A 727 -23.40 -0.78 0.35
C ASN A 727 -24.71 -0.30 1.00
N LEU A 728 -24.75 -0.39 2.33
CA LEU A 728 -25.76 0.21 3.18
C LEU A 728 -25.06 0.91 4.34
N ASP A 729 -25.39 2.18 4.56
CA ASP A 729 -24.91 2.99 5.68
C ASP A 729 -26.10 3.58 6.42
N ILE A 730 -26.06 3.56 7.75
CA ILE A 730 -27.06 4.20 8.63
C ILE A 730 -26.31 4.92 9.74
N SER A 731 -26.57 6.20 9.96
CA SER A 731 -25.97 6.95 11.08
C SER A 731 -26.98 7.74 11.89
N LEU A 732 -26.65 7.95 13.17
CA LEU A 732 -27.33 8.86 14.07
C LEU A 732 -26.28 9.78 14.71
N GLU A 733 -26.47 11.08 14.55
CA GLU A 733 -25.51 12.13 14.92
C GLU A 733 -26.19 13.15 15.85
N TYR A 734 -25.61 13.34 17.04
CA TYR A 734 -26.10 14.27 18.06
C TYR A 734 -25.12 15.43 18.26
N TYR A 735 -25.50 16.62 17.81
CA TYR A 735 -24.77 17.89 17.85
C TYR A 735 -25.29 18.78 18.98
N TYR A 736 -24.79 18.55 20.18
CA TYR A 736 -25.38 19.10 21.42
C TYR A 736 -24.73 20.41 21.90
N ALA A 737 -23.59 20.80 21.34
CA ALA A 737 -22.96 22.09 21.59
C ALA A 737 -22.03 22.48 20.43
N GLU A 738 -21.62 23.75 20.40
CA GLU A 738 -20.60 24.23 19.47
C GLU A 738 -19.32 23.39 19.62
N GLY A 739 -18.80 22.91 18.49
CA GLY A 739 -17.63 22.03 18.47
C GLY A 739 -17.80 20.65 19.13
N SER A 740 -18.98 20.29 19.64
CA SER A 740 -19.19 19.02 20.36
C SER A 740 -20.28 18.16 19.73
N TYR A 741 -19.97 16.89 19.50
CA TYR A 741 -20.91 15.94 18.91
C TYR A 741 -20.65 14.50 19.37
N ALA A 742 -21.66 13.65 19.22
CA ALA A 742 -21.53 12.20 19.32
C ALA A 742 -22.21 11.57 18.11
N ALA A 743 -21.60 10.54 17.53
CA ALA A 743 -22.17 9.84 16.38
C ALA A 743 -22.00 8.33 16.55
N ILE A 744 -23.00 7.59 16.08
CA ILE A 744 -22.94 6.14 15.90
C ILE A 744 -23.40 5.82 14.47
N GLY A 745 -22.63 4.99 13.78
CA GLY A 745 -22.91 4.53 12.43
C GLY A 745 -22.87 3.01 12.35
N TYR A 746 -23.72 2.43 11.51
CA TYR A 746 -23.64 1.05 11.06
C TYR A 746 -23.39 1.07 9.55
N PHE A 747 -22.45 0.26 9.08
CA PHE A 747 -22.23 0.05 7.66
C PHE A 747 -22.25 -1.43 7.34
N ARG A 748 -22.67 -1.76 6.12
CA ARG A 748 -22.64 -3.11 5.55
C ARG A 748 -22.26 -3.03 4.08
N LYS A 749 -21.38 -3.93 3.66
CA LYS A 749 -20.88 -4.07 2.29
C LYS A 749 -21.00 -5.53 1.88
N ASP A 750 -21.84 -5.81 0.89
CA ASP A 750 -21.97 -7.12 0.27
C ASP A 750 -21.19 -7.11 -1.06
N VAL A 751 -20.04 -7.76 -1.09
CA VAL A 751 -19.02 -7.70 -2.14
C VAL A 751 -19.02 -8.97 -2.99
N LYS A 752 -18.96 -8.79 -4.32
CA LYS A 752 -18.93 -9.85 -5.32
C LYS A 752 -17.63 -9.82 -6.11
N ASN A 753 -17.43 -10.84 -6.93
CA ASN A 753 -16.33 -10.95 -7.90
C ASN A 753 -14.94 -11.00 -7.24
N PHE A 754 -14.83 -11.60 -6.04
CA PHE A 754 -13.54 -11.77 -5.39
C PHE A 754 -12.55 -12.48 -6.31
N ILE A 755 -11.34 -11.95 -6.42
CA ILE A 755 -10.34 -12.55 -7.30
C ILE A 755 -9.65 -13.68 -6.55
N SER A 756 -9.65 -14.87 -7.15
CA SER A 756 -8.91 -16.05 -6.68
C SER A 756 -8.06 -16.60 -7.82
N SER A 757 -7.22 -17.59 -7.53
CA SER A 757 -6.44 -18.30 -8.56
C SER A 757 -6.99 -19.70 -8.79
N GLN A 758 -7.05 -20.09 -10.05
CA GLN A 758 -7.39 -21.46 -10.46
C GLN A 758 -6.31 -22.01 -11.39
N THR A 759 -6.03 -23.30 -11.27
CA THR A 759 -5.16 -24.01 -12.22
C THR A 759 -6.04 -24.72 -13.23
N ILE A 760 -5.83 -24.43 -14.52
CA ILE A 760 -6.50 -25.10 -15.63
C ILE A 760 -5.48 -25.88 -16.46
N THR A 761 -5.79 -27.12 -16.81
CA THR A 761 -5.01 -27.89 -17.77
C THR A 761 -5.42 -27.49 -19.18
N THR A 762 -4.53 -26.84 -19.92
CA THR A 762 -4.78 -26.34 -21.29
C THR A 762 -3.55 -26.52 -22.18
N PRO A 763 -3.74 -26.71 -23.51
CA PRO A 763 -2.61 -26.60 -24.44
C PRO A 763 -2.12 -25.15 -24.53
N VAL A 764 -0.80 -24.99 -24.73
CA VAL A 764 -0.17 -23.69 -25.02
C VAL A 764 0.25 -23.68 -26.49
N ASP A 765 -0.37 -22.79 -27.26
CA ASP A 765 -0.17 -22.65 -28.71
C ASP A 765 -0.23 -24.00 -29.44
N ASP A 766 0.72 -24.26 -30.35
CA ASP A 766 0.79 -25.48 -31.17
C ASP A 766 1.90 -26.45 -30.70
N ILE A 767 2.40 -26.29 -29.46
CA ILE A 767 3.49 -27.12 -28.92
C ILE A 767 3.01 -28.56 -28.80
N ARG A 768 3.78 -29.48 -29.41
CA ARG A 768 3.48 -30.91 -29.49
C ARG A 768 4.26 -31.69 -28.43
N ASP A 769 3.66 -32.77 -27.94
CA ASP A 769 4.20 -33.59 -26.87
C ASP A 769 4.58 -35.00 -27.33
N ILE A 770 5.88 -35.31 -27.26
CA ILE A 770 6.39 -36.66 -27.55
C ILE A 770 5.82 -37.67 -26.52
N TYR A 771 5.61 -37.26 -25.28
CA TYR A 771 5.01 -38.10 -24.25
C TYR A 771 3.58 -38.47 -24.62
N GLN A 772 3.25 -39.77 -24.55
CA GLN A 772 1.96 -40.33 -25.00
C GLN A 772 1.64 -40.12 -26.49
N GLY A 773 2.61 -39.68 -27.30
CA GLY A 773 2.48 -39.61 -28.76
C GLY A 773 2.52 -41.00 -29.43
N PRO A 774 2.15 -41.11 -30.72
CA PRO A 774 2.12 -42.39 -31.43
C PRO A 774 3.44 -43.16 -31.37
N ARG A 775 4.58 -42.45 -31.50
CA ARG A 775 5.93 -43.05 -31.45
C ARG A 775 6.27 -43.56 -30.04
N TRP A 776 5.91 -42.79 -29.01
CA TRP A 776 6.07 -43.17 -27.61
C TRP A 776 5.24 -44.42 -27.28
N ASN A 777 3.96 -44.43 -27.64
CA ASN A 777 3.05 -45.53 -27.34
C ASN A 777 3.45 -46.82 -28.06
N GLN A 778 3.97 -46.71 -29.30
CA GLN A 778 4.53 -47.86 -30.01
C GLN A 778 5.75 -48.42 -29.27
N ALA A 779 6.68 -47.58 -28.82
CA ALA A 779 7.85 -48.01 -28.07
C ALA A 779 7.48 -48.68 -26.73
N VAL A 780 6.51 -48.13 -25.99
CA VAL A 780 5.97 -48.75 -24.77
C VAL A 780 5.34 -50.11 -25.06
N THR A 781 4.60 -50.23 -26.17
CA THR A 781 3.97 -51.49 -26.59
C THR A 781 5.01 -52.55 -26.95
N ASP A 782 6.09 -52.16 -27.64
CA ASP A 782 7.16 -53.06 -28.07
C ASP A 782 8.00 -53.56 -26.89
N LEU A 783 8.22 -52.72 -25.87
CA LEU A 783 8.94 -53.08 -24.65
C LEU A 783 8.08 -53.92 -23.69
N GLY A 784 6.79 -53.62 -23.59
CA GLY A 784 5.87 -54.21 -22.61
C GLY A 784 6.19 -53.85 -21.16
N GLY A 785 5.28 -54.17 -20.23
CA GLY A 785 5.47 -53.88 -18.81
C GLY A 785 5.42 -52.38 -18.48
N THR A 786 6.28 -51.93 -17.57
CA THR A 786 6.39 -50.51 -17.15
C THR A 786 7.81 -50.02 -17.46
N PRO A 787 8.12 -49.76 -18.75
CA PRO A 787 9.47 -49.37 -19.16
C PRO A 787 9.84 -47.98 -18.63
N THR A 788 11.11 -47.80 -18.30
CA THR A 788 11.69 -46.51 -17.92
C THR A 788 11.75 -45.54 -19.10
N SER A 789 11.81 -44.24 -18.82
CA SER A 789 11.96 -43.20 -19.85
C SER A 789 13.16 -43.44 -20.76
N ASP A 790 14.28 -43.95 -20.22
CA ASP A 790 15.48 -44.26 -21.00
C ASP A 790 15.29 -45.47 -21.93
N GLU A 791 14.59 -46.51 -21.48
CA GLU A 791 14.23 -47.67 -22.31
C GLU A 791 13.31 -47.26 -23.46
N ILE A 792 12.30 -46.41 -23.17
CA ILE A 792 11.39 -45.87 -24.18
C ILE A 792 12.16 -45.03 -25.21
N PHE A 793 13.07 -44.16 -24.76
CA PHE A 793 13.91 -43.32 -25.63
C PHE A 793 14.76 -44.17 -26.58
N ALA A 794 15.41 -45.21 -26.07
CA ALA A 794 16.20 -46.14 -26.86
C ALA A 794 15.33 -46.93 -27.86
N GLN A 795 14.15 -47.40 -27.43
CA GLN A 795 13.24 -48.14 -28.30
C GLN A 795 12.63 -47.25 -29.39
N MET A 796 12.33 -45.98 -29.11
CA MET A 796 11.87 -45.02 -30.13
C MET A 796 12.91 -44.85 -31.25
N GLN A 797 14.20 -44.81 -30.91
CA GLN A 797 15.27 -44.79 -31.91
C GLN A 797 15.35 -46.10 -32.70
N ALA A 798 15.22 -47.26 -32.03
CA ALA A 798 15.17 -48.56 -32.71
C ALA A 798 13.96 -48.67 -33.67
N ASN A 799 12.86 -48.00 -33.34
CA ASN A 799 11.65 -47.89 -34.15
C ASN A 799 11.75 -46.82 -35.25
N GLY A 800 12.89 -46.14 -35.38
CA GLY A 800 13.20 -45.21 -36.46
C GLY A 800 13.09 -43.72 -36.14
N ALA A 801 12.90 -43.32 -34.87
CA ALA A 801 12.99 -41.92 -34.47
C ALA A 801 14.45 -41.41 -34.61
N THR A 802 14.64 -40.30 -35.31
CA THR A 802 15.96 -39.69 -35.52
C THR A 802 16.28 -38.68 -34.43
N LEU A 803 17.56 -38.60 -34.04
CA LEU A 803 18.07 -37.55 -33.17
C LEU A 803 18.54 -36.34 -33.99
N ASN A 804 18.34 -35.13 -33.47
CA ASN A 804 18.93 -33.91 -34.03
C ASN A 804 20.43 -33.82 -33.68
N ALA A 805 21.10 -32.75 -34.15
CA ALA A 805 22.55 -32.59 -33.98
C ALA A 805 23.00 -32.49 -32.51
N GLN A 806 22.08 -32.14 -31.61
CA GLN A 806 22.27 -32.00 -30.17
C GLN A 806 21.88 -33.28 -29.40
N GLY A 807 21.40 -34.32 -30.10
CA GLY A 807 21.06 -35.61 -29.52
C GLY A 807 19.62 -35.73 -28.99
N PHE A 808 18.72 -34.83 -29.37
CA PHE A 808 17.31 -34.86 -28.94
C PHE A 808 16.39 -35.45 -30.01
N ILE A 809 15.29 -36.07 -29.58
CA ILE A 809 14.12 -36.35 -30.42
C ILE A 809 13.26 -35.09 -30.48
N GLU A 810 12.88 -34.70 -31.69
CA GLU A 810 11.96 -33.59 -31.97
C GLU A 810 10.51 -34.10 -32.08
N PRO A 811 9.51 -33.27 -31.72
CA PRO A 811 8.11 -33.64 -31.86
C PRO A 811 7.70 -33.82 -33.34
N ALA A 812 6.76 -34.73 -33.60
CA ALA A 812 6.18 -34.96 -34.91
C ALA A 812 4.79 -34.32 -35.04
N GLY A 813 4.32 -34.08 -36.26
CA GLY A 813 3.04 -33.40 -36.49
C GLY A 813 1.79 -34.18 -36.04
N ASP A 814 1.91 -35.49 -35.81
CA ASP A 814 0.87 -36.37 -35.27
C ASP A 814 0.99 -36.61 -33.75
N ASP A 815 2.01 -36.03 -33.11
CA ASP A 815 2.09 -36.01 -31.65
C ASP A 815 0.96 -35.11 -31.07
N PRO A 816 0.41 -35.44 -29.89
CA PRO A 816 -0.66 -34.67 -29.25
C PRO A 816 -0.19 -33.26 -28.86
N LEU A 817 -1.13 -32.34 -28.62
CA LEU A 817 -0.80 -31.03 -28.04
C LEU A 817 -0.34 -31.18 -26.60
N MET A 818 0.75 -30.52 -26.27
CA MET A 818 1.33 -30.50 -24.93
C MET A 818 0.41 -29.75 -23.97
N GLN A 819 -0.06 -30.47 -22.95
CA GLN A 819 -0.88 -29.90 -21.88
C GLN A 819 -0.01 -29.27 -20.80
N TRP A 820 -0.45 -28.12 -20.31
CA TRP A 820 0.15 -27.37 -19.22
C TRP A 820 -0.89 -27.06 -18.16
N ASP A 821 -0.48 -27.14 -16.90
CA ASP A 821 -1.26 -26.70 -15.75
C ASP A 821 -0.99 -25.20 -15.54
N ILE A 822 -1.87 -24.36 -16.09
CA ILE A 822 -1.76 -22.89 -16.05
C ILE A 822 -2.57 -22.35 -14.89
N THR A 823 -1.89 -21.71 -13.94
CA THR A 823 -2.53 -20.97 -12.85
C THR A 823 -2.84 -19.57 -13.30
N ARG A 824 -4.12 -19.17 -13.20
CA ARG A 824 -4.59 -17.85 -13.62
C ARG A 824 -5.63 -17.28 -12.66
N PRO A 825 -5.72 -15.95 -12.53
CA PRO A 825 -6.74 -15.33 -11.71
C PRO A 825 -8.13 -15.44 -12.37
N PHE A 826 -9.16 -15.55 -11.53
CA PHE A 826 -10.56 -15.59 -11.93
C PHE A 826 -11.46 -14.95 -10.87
N ASN A 827 -12.65 -14.48 -11.27
CA ASN A 827 -13.66 -14.04 -10.32
C ASN A 827 -14.34 -15.25 -9.69
N ALA A 828 -14.10 -15.44 -8.39
CA ALA A 828 -14.74 -16.47 -7.58
C ALA A 828 -16.26 -16.24 -7.49
N PRO A 829 -17.07 -17.32 -7.47
CA PRO A 829 -18.52 -17.22 -7.44
C PRO A 829 -19.09 -16.83 -6.07
N ASP A 830 -18.26 -16.78 -5.04
CA ASP A 830 -18.70 -16.53 -3.67
C ASP A 830 -18.89 -15.03 -3.43
N ASP A 831 -20.10 -14.67 -3.01
CA ASP A 831 -20.40 -13.34 -2.45
C ASP A 831 -19.93 -13.32 -0.99
N LYS A 832 -19.34 -12.20 -0.55
CA LYS A 832 -18.91 -12.01 0.84
C LYS A 832 -19.47 -10.73 1.43
N MET A 833 -19.49 -10.66 2.75
CA MET A 833 -20.08 -9.57 3.51
C MET A 833 -19.10 -9.06 4.58
N VAL A 834 -19.03 -7.75 4.67
CA VAL A 834 -18.34 -7.01 5.73
C VAL A 834 -19.32 -6.03 6.34
N ASP A 835 -19.43 -6.00 7.66
CA ASP A 835 -20.21 -5.00 8.37
C ASP A 835 -19.52 -4.52 9.63
N GLY A 836 -19.99 -3.41 10.18
CA GLY A 836 -19.35 -2.82 11.34
C GLY A 836 -20.09 -1.65 11.93
N ILE A 837 -19.63 -1.25 13.12
CA ILE A 837 -20.14 -0.11 13.87
C ILE A 837 -19.01 0.91 14.04
N GLU A 838 -19.30 2.17 13.71
CA GLU A 838 -18.42 3.31 13.94
C GLU A 838 -18.99 4.17 15.06
N VAL A 839 -18.18 4.53 16.05
CA VAL A 839 -18.55 5.45 17.14
C VAL A 839 -17.57 6.61 17.18
N ALA A 840 -18.09 7.82 17.33
CA ALA A 840 -17.28 9.03 17.47
C ALA A 840 -17.85 9.94 18.55
N VAL A 841 -16.99 10.51 19.39
CA VAL A 841 -17.34 11.55 20.35
C VAL A 841 -16.29 12.65 20.30
N GLN A 842 -16.73 13.88 20.18
CA GLN A 842 -15.91 15.07 20.33
C GLN A 842 -16.58 15.99 21.36
N HIS A 843 -15.81 16.47 22.32
CA HIS A 843 -16.35 17.30 23.39
C HIS A 843 -15.41 18.43 23.77
N PHE A 844 -15.94 19.64 23.81
CA PHE A 844 -15.24 20.83 24.29
C PHE A 844 -15.76 21.19 25.69
N PHE A 845 -14.84 21.43 26.64
CA PHE A 845 -15.21 21.80 28.01
C PHE A 845 -15.45 23.31 28.13
N GLY A 846 -16.46 23.81 27.43
CA GLY A 846 -16.78 25.25 27.34
C GLY A 846 -15.56 26.09 26.93
N GLU A 847 -15.38 27.25 27.58
CA GLU A 847 -14.25 28.17 27.31
C GLU A 847 -12.95 27.81 28.06
N SER A 848 -12.84 26.60 28.61
CA SER A 848 -11.66 26.19 29.38
C SER A 848 -10.40 26.05 28.51
N GLY A 849 -10.57 25.87 27.20
CA GLY A 849 -9.51 25.51 26.26
C GLY A 849 -9.26 24.01 26.18
N PHE A 850 -9.83 23.20 27.08
CA PHE A 850 -9.71 21.74 27.00
C PHE A 850 -10.78 21.13 26.10
N GLY A 851 -10.41 20.07 25.39
CA GLY A 851 -11.34 19.17 24.73
C GLY A 851 -10.74 17.79 24.52
N PHE A 852 -11.58 16.84 24.15
CA PHE A 852 -11.15 15.51 23.73
C PHE A 852 -11.94 15.05 22.51
N GLY A 853 -11.32 14.16 21.75
CA GLY A 853 -11.94 13.38 20.69
C GLY A 853 -11.66 11.90 20.94
N ALA A 854 -12.64 11.04 20.69
CA ALA A 854 -12.47 9.61 20.71
C ALA A 854 -13.26 9.00 19.56
N ASN A 855 -12.66 8.07 18.85
CA ASN A 855 -13.37 7.28 17.86
C ASN A 855 -12.92 5.82 17.90
N ALA A 856 -13.83 4.93 17.49
CA ALA A 856 -13.57 3.52 17.36
C ALA A 856 -14.42 2.94 16.23
N THR A 857 -13.87 1.93 15.56
CA THR A 857 -14.53 1.18 14.51
C THR A 857 -14.33 -0.29 14.79
N PHE A 858 -15.46 -1.00 14.86
CA PHE A 858 -15.52 -2.44 15.08
C PHE A 858 -16.04 -3.09 13.79
N VAL A 859 -15.30 -4.04 13.22
CA VAL A 859 -15.63 -4.63 11.92
C VAL A 859 -15.59 -6.14 11.98
N ASP A 860 -16.56 -6.79 11.35
CA ASP A 860 -16.63 -8.24 11.22
C ASP A 860 -17.07 -8.63 9.80
N GLY A 861 -16.93 -9.91 9.46
CA GLY A 861 -17.35 -10.41 8.15
C GLY A 861 -16.97 -11.87 7.90
N ASP A 862 -17.58 -12.47 6.87
CA ASP A 862 -17.27 -13.84 6.39
C ASP A 862 -16.07 -13.87 5.42
N VAL A 863 -15.16 -12.92 5.61
CA VAL A 863 -13.96 -12.67 4.81
C VAL A 863 -12.67 -13.01 5.57
N LYS A 864 -12.75 -13.58 6.77
CA LYS A 864 -11.57 -13.98 7.56
C LYS A 864 -10.93 -15.24 6.98
N PHE A 865 -9.61 -15.36 7.11
CA PHE A 865 -8.90 -16.59 6.75
C PHE A 865 -9.15 -17.65 7.83
N ASP A 866 -9.57 -18.85 7.41
CA ASP A 866 -9.76 -20.01 8.29
C ASP A 866 -8.41 -20.67 8.53
N VAL A 867 -7.76 -20.33 9.65
CA VAL A 867 -6.45 -20.89 10.03
C VAL A 867 -6.50 -22.39 10.34
N ASP A 868 -7.69 -22.92 10.64
CA ASP A 868 -7.89 -24.34 10.98
C ASP A 868 -8.19 -25.21 9.75
N ASP A 869 -8.29 -24.64 8.55
CA ASP A 869 -8.64 -25.39 7.32
C ASP A 869 -7.70 -26.59 7.07
N ILE A 870 -6.43 -26.42 7.38
CA ILE A 870 -5.37 -27.42 7.27
C ILE A 870 -5.58 -28.62 8.20
N THR A 871 -6.30 -28.45 9.31
CA THR A 871 -6.65 -29.56 10.23
C THR A 871 -7.80 -30.42 9.72
N LYS A 872 -8.53 -29.93 8.69
CA LYS A 872 -9.77 -30.53 8.18
C LYS A 872 -9.54 -31.41 6.95
N VAL A 873 -8.29 -31.56 6.51
CA VAL A 873 -7.88 -32.33 5.32
C VAL A 873 -6.73 -33.29 5.64
N ASP A 874 -6.63 -34.39 4.91
CA ASP A 874 -5.56 -35.38 5.10
C ASP A 874 -4.23 -34.93 4.45
N SER A 875 -4.30 -33.98 3.51
CA SER A 875 -3.16 -33.45 2.77
C SER A 875 -3.40 -31.99 2.38
N VAL A 876 -2.34 -31.16 2.44
CA VAL A 876 -2.40 -29.75 1.99
C VAL A 876 -2.78 -29.60 0.52
N ALA A 877 -2.58 -30.63 -0.31
CA ALA A 877 -3.00 -30.63 -1.71
C ALA A 877 -4.53 -30.69 -1.89
N GLU A 878 -5.28 -31.04 -0.84
CA GLU A 878 -6.75 -31.09 -0.85
C GLU A 878 -7.38 -29.78 -0.36
N LEU A 879 -6.57 -28.81 0.06
CA LEU A 879 -7.05 -27.49 0.48
C LEU A 879 -7.72 -26.77 -0.69
N LYS A 880 -8.82 -26.09 -0.35
CA LYS A 880 -9.51 -25.22 -1.29
C LYS A 880 -8.94 -23.81 -1.14
N PRO A 881 -8.68 -23.10 -2.25
CA PRO A 881 -8.27 -21.70 -2.18
C PRO A 881 -9.27 -20.88 -1.35
N GLN A 882 -8.76 -20.15 -0.37
CA GLN A 882 -9.52 -19.16 0.38
C GLN A 882 -9.39 -17.78 -0.29
N THR A 883 -10.38 -16.92 -0.07
CA THR A 883 -10.42 -15.55 -0.65
C THR A 883 -10.61 -14.49 0.42
N PRO A 884 -9.79 -14.45 1.48
CA PRO A 884 -10.02 -13.53 2.59
C PRO A 884 -9.87 -12.07 2.16
N LEU A 885 -10.41 -11.14 2.97
CA LEU A 885 -10.15 -9.71 2.83
C LEU A 885 -8.96 -9.31 3.70
N THR A 886 -8.01 -8.60 3.11
CA THR A 886 -6.83 -8.05 3.78
C THR A 886 -7.15 -6.71 4.47
N GLY A 887 -6.47 -6.44 5.58
CA GLY A 887 -6.58 -5.18 6.32
C GLY A 887 -7.80 -5.06 7.25
N LEU A 888 -8.66 -6.08 7.31
CA LEU A 888 -9.81 -6.12 8.22
C LEU A 888 -9.36 -6.20 9.68
N SER A 889 -9.56 -5.14 10.45
CA SER A 889 -9.34 -5.08 11.90
C SER A 889 -10.24 -4.05 12.56
N ASP A 890 -10.39 -4.21 13.87
CA ASP A 890 -10.87 -3.15 14.75
C ASP A 890 -9.80 -2.05 14.88
N SER A 891 -10.25 -0.82 15.15
CA SER A 891 -9.34 0.33 15.33
C SER A 891 -9.95 1.37 16.24
N ALA A 892 -9.11 2.13 16.94
CA ALA A 892 -9.53 3.21 17.81
C ALA A 892 -8.49 4.34 17.83
N ASN A 893 -8.97 5.57 17.99
CA ASN A 893 -8.15 6.75 18.16
C ASN A 893 -8.69 7.59 19.32
N PHE A 894 -7.79 8.02 20.21
CA PHE A 894 -8.09 8.93 21.30
C PHE A 894 -7.19 10.16 21.22
N GLN A 895 -7.81 11.34 21.28
CA GLN A 895 -7.12 12.62 21.25
C GLN A 895 -7.53 13.45 22.47
N LEU A 896 -6.53 13.98 23.19
CA LEU A 896 -6.70 15.03 24.18
C LEU A 896 -6.04 16.30 23.69
N PHE A 897 -6.71 17.44 23.82
CA PHE A 897 -6.13 18.71 23.43
C PHE A 897 -6.46 19.87 24.37
N TYR A 898 -5.58 20.87 24.36
CA TYR A 898 -5.73 22.14 25.05
C TYR A 898 -5.37 23.27 24.09
N GLU A 899 -6.19 24.32 24.01
CA GLU A 899 -5.91 25.52 23.24
C GLU A 899 -6.42 26.76 23.97
N LYS A 900 -5.50 27.63 24.42
CA LYS A 900 -5.84 28.91 25.05
C LYS A 900 -4.64 29.85 25.12
N GLU A 901 -4.88 31.14 24.92
CA GLU A 901 -3.87 32.22 25.11
C GLU A 901 -2.54 31.94 24.37
N GLY A 902 -2.62 31.45 23.13
CA GLY A 902 -1.45 31.16 22.28
C GLY A 902 -0.79 29.81 22.53
N LEU A 903 -1.11 29.11 23.63
CA LEU A 903 -0.64 27.74 23.88
C LEU A 903 -1.62 26.73 23.27
N SER A 904 -1.11 25.82 22.45
CA SER A 904 -1.85 24.66 21.92
C SER A 904 -1.08 23.36 22.22
N VAL A 905 -1.75 22.36 22.80
CA VAL A 905 -1.17 21.05 23.12
C VAL A 905 -2.11 19.97 22.62
N LYS A 906 -1.58 18.93 21.98
CA LYS A 906 -2.32 17.75 21.51
C LYS A 906 -1.55 16.48 21.90
N VAL A 907 -2.27 15.49 22.41
CA VAL A 907 -1.78 14.12 22.63
C VAL A 907 -2.75 13.18 21.92
N THR A 908 -2.21 12.26 21.13
CA THR A 908 -2.98 11.28 20.36
C THR A 908 -2.51 9.89 20.73
N TYR A 909 -3.45 8.95 20.90
CA TYR A 909 -3.19 7.52 20.99
C TYR A 909 -3.95 6.83 19.86
N ALA A 910 -3.23 6.16 18.96
CA ALA A 910 -3.80 5.42 17.85
C ALA A 910 -3.57 3.92 18.07
N TRP A 911 -4.64 3.13 18.00
CA TRP A 911 -4.64 1.70 18.24
C TRP A 911 -5.27 0.96 17.07
N ARG A 912 -4.68 -0.17 16.70
CA ARG A 912 -5.20 -1.08 15.67
C ARG A 912 -5.01 -2.52 16.15
N ASP A 913 -6.07 -3.32 16.03
CA ASP A 913 -6.04 -4.75 16.33
C ASP A 913 -5.24 -5.52 15.26
N GLU A 914 -5.00 -6.80 15.54
CA GLU A 914 -4.45 -7.75 14.57
C GLU A 914 -5.25 -7.75 13.25
N TYR A 915 -4.55 -7.85 12.12
CA TYR A 915 -5.18 -8.02 10.80
C TYR A 915 -4.38 -8.92 9.86
N LEU A 916 -5.09 -9.54 8.93
CA LEU A 916 -4.49 -10.25 7.81
C LEU A 916 -3.82 -9.26 6.84
N ILE A 917 -2.51 -9.38 6.66
CA ILE A 917 -1.71 -8.64 5.67
C ILE A 917 -1.93 -9.24 4.28
N GLY A 918 -1.90 -10.57 4.17
CA GLY A 918 -1.98 -11.28 2.89
C GLY A 918 -1.92 -12.80 3.04
N VAL A 919 -1.99 -13.49 1.91
CA VAL A 919 -1.97 -14.96 1.82
C VAL A 919 -0.80 -15.40 0.93
N GLY A 920 -0.06 -16.40 1.37
CA GLY A 920 1.20 -16.85 0.76
C GLY A 920 2.41 -16.12 1.34
N GLN A 921 3.55 -16.81 1.42
CA GLN A 921 4.82 -16.29 1.94
C GLN A 921 5.93 -16.57 0.93
N ALA A 922 6.96 -15.71 0.86
CA ALA A 922 7.99 -15.77 -0.19
C ALA A 922 8.71 -17.12 -0.26
N GLN A 923 8.97 -17.72 0.91
CA GLN A 923 9.47 -19.08 1.05
C GLN A 923 8.52 -19.91 1.92
N GLY A 924 7.20 -19.75 1.73
CA GLY A 924 6.18 -20.54 2.40
C GLY A 924 5.91 -21.89 1.74
N SER A 925 5.16 -22.77 2.39
CA SER A 925 4.65 -24.00 1.77
C SER A 925 3.54 -23.74 0.75
N SER A 926 3.24 -24.76 -0.06
CA SER A 926 2.29 -24.66 -1.18
C SER A 926 0.83 -24.45 -0.77
N ASP A 927 0.51 -24.55 0.53
CA ASP A 927 -0.81 -24.21 1.09
C ASP A 927 -1.07 -22.71 1.14
N ALA A 928 -0.09 -21.89 0.71
CA ALA A 928 -0.16 -20.43 0.73
C ALA A 928 -0.51 -19.90 2.14
N PRO A 929 0.37 -20.11 3.14
CA PRO A 929 0.07 -19.76 4.52
C PRO A 929 -0.21 -18.25 4.69
N PRO A 930 -1.09 -17.86 5.62
CA PRO A 930 -1.44 -16.46 5.84
C PRO A 930 -0.29 -15.68 6.48
N GLN A 931 -0.40 -14.36 6.45
CA GLN A 931 0.47 -13.42 7.15
C GLN A 931 -0.41 -12.43 7.93
N PHE A 932 -0.20 -12.30 9.23
CA PHE A 932 -0.92 -11.38 10.11
C PHE A 932 0.03 -10.34 10.71
N ALA A 933 -0.42 -9.10 10.82
CA ALA A 933 0.23 -8.08 11.63
C ALA A 933 -0.34 -8.16 13.05
N LYS A 934 0.50 -8.09 14.08
CA LYS A 934 0.04 -8.04 15.48
C LYS A 934 -0.61 -6.70 15.81
N GLU A 935 -1.34 -6.68 16.92
CA GLU A 935 -1.86 -5.47 17.56
C GLU A 935 -0.77 -4.40 17.70
N PHE A 936 -1.13 -3.14 17.45
CA PHE A 936 -0.22 -2.00 17.46
C PHE A 936 -0.87 -0.79 18.13
N GLY A 937 -0.15 -0.12 19.04
CA GLY A 937 -0.62 1.09 19.72
C GLY A 937 0.45 2.18 19.88
N GLN A 938 0.23 3.37 19.31
CA GLN A 938 1.23 4.45 19.30
C GLN A 938 0.73 5.72 20.01
N VAL A 939 1.61 6.36 20.78
CA VAL A 939 1.39 7.67 21.41
C VAL A 939 2.19 8.77 20.72
N ASP A 940 1.50 9.83 20.30
CA ASP A 940 2.09 11.03 19.72
C ASP A 940 1.73 12.29 20.52
N MET A 941 2.61 13.28 20.51
CA MET A 941 2.40 14.56 21.18
C MET A 941 2.91 15.72 20.33
N SER A 942 2.20 16.85 20.39
CA SER A 942 2.69 18.10 19.83
C SER A 942 2.24 19.32 20.63
N ILE A 943 3.16 20.29 20.74
CA ILE A 943 3.05 21.49 21.56
C ILE A 943 3.40 22.69 20.69
N ASN A 944 2.54 23.68 20.65
CA ASN A 944 2.73 24.93 19.93
C ASN A 944 2.53 26.12 20.86
N TYR A 945 3.35 27.15 20.69
CA TYR A 945 3.22 28.42 21.40
C TYR A 945 3.34 29.59 20.43
N ASP A 946 2.24 30.31 20.25
CA ASP A 946 2.16 31.55 19.48
C ASP A 946 2.80 32.68 20.31
N ILE A 947 4.00 33.10 19.92
CA ILE A 947 4.71 34.21 20.58
C ILE A 947 4.00 35.53 20.28
N ASP A 948 3.54 35.68 19.05
CA ASP A 948 2.67 36.76 18.59
C ASP A 948 1.77 36.25 17.44
N GLU A 949 1.05 37.16 16.77
CA GLU A 949 0.11 36.81 15.69
C GLU A 949 0.80 36.22 14.44
N ASN A 950 2.11 36.41 14.31
CA ASN A 950 2.91 36.05 13.16
C ASN A 950 3.92 34.94 13.46
N PHE A 951 4.38 34.77 14.69
CA PHE A 951 5.48 33.88 15.04
C PHE A 951 5.07 32.79 16.04
N THR A 952 5.24 31.53 15.65
CA THR A 952 4.93 30.34 16.45
C THR A 952 6.19 29.47 16.62
N VAL A 953 6.39 28.93 17.81
CA VAL A 953 7.39 27.88 18.10
C VAL A 953 6.66 26.58 18.42
N PHE A 954 7.23 25.44 18.04
CA PHE A 954 6.61 24.15 18.31
C PHE A 954 7.61 23.03 18.56
N VAL A 955 7.13 22.01 19.27
CA VAL A 955 7.84 20.78 19.61
C VAL A 955 6.90 19.59 19.39
N GLU A 956 7.42 18.52 18.79
CA GLU A 956 6.66 17.31 18.48
C GLU A 956 7.43 16.08 18.94
N GLY A 957 6.70 15.06 19.35
CA GLY A 957 7.20 13.75 19.68
C GLY A 957 6.31 12.70 19.02
N LEU A 958 6.88 11.91 18.12
CA LEU A 958 6.20 10.81 17.45
C LEU A 958 6.71 9.48 17.99
N ASN A 959 5.79 8.52 18.12
CA ASN A 959 6.05 7.20 18.67
C ASN A 959 6.73 7.26 20.05
N LEU A 960 6.17 8.05 20.98
CA LEU A 960 6.77 8.31 22.29
C LEU A 960 6.87 7.07 23.19
N ASN A 961 6.10 6.02 22.91
CA ASN A 961 6.18 4.73 23.59
C ASN A 961 7.10 3.72 22.87
N ASN A 962 7.80 4.13 21.80
CA ASN A 962 8.68 3.29 20.99
C ASN A 962 8.01 1.98 20.52
N GLU A 963 6.76 2.08 20.08
CA GLU A 963 5.98 0.94 19.60
C GLU A 963 6.68 0.28 18.41
N THR A 964 6.77 -1.05 18.45
CA THR A 964 7.42 -1.89 17.44
C THR A 964 6.41 -2.53 16.49
N GLU A 965 6.84 -2.92 15.29
CA GLU A 965 5.99 -3.66 14.35
C GLU A 965 6.32 -5.16 14.39
N GLN A 966 5.29 -6.01 14.48
CA GLN A 966 5.43 -7.47 14.43
C GLN A 966 4.45 -8.13 13.46
N SER A 967 4.88 -9.22 12.84
CA SER A 967 4.01 -10.08 12.04
C SER A 967 4.30 -11.56 12.25
N PHE A 968 3.29 -12.39 12.00
CA PHE A 968 3.34 -13.84 12.17
C PHE A 968 2.56 -14.57 11.07
N GLY A 969 2.78 -15.88 10.97
CA GLY A 969 2.20 -16.79 9.99
C GLY A 969 0.81 -17.26 10.38
N ARG A 970 0.54 -18.57 10.29
CA ARG A 970 -0.79 -19.13 10.62
C ARG A 970 -1.13 -19.04 12.11
N TYR A 971 -0.12 -19.17 12.96
CA TYR A 971 -0.22 -19.11 14.43
C TYR A 971 0.81 -18.10 14.94
N GLU A 972 0.60 -17.52 16.11
CA GLU A 972 1.51 -16.49 16.65
C GLU A 972 2.95 -16.98 16.82
N GLU A 973 3.13 -18.27 17.12
CA GLU A 973 4.42 -18.96 17.22
C GLU A 973 5.13 -19.06 15.86
N GLN A 974 4.41 -18.82 14.76
CA GLN A 974 4.96 -18.76 13.42
C GLN A 974 5.52 -17.37 13.12
N PHE A 975 6.52 -16.92 13.88
CA PHE A 975 7.17 -15.61 13.70
C PHE A 975 7.53 -15.34 12.23
N LEU A 976 7.21 -14.15 11.72
CA LEU A 976 7.60 -13.71 10.38
C LEU A 976 8.48 -12.47 10.42
N SER A 977 8.15 -11.46 11.21
CA SER A 977 8.99 -10.27 11.33
C SER A 977 8.81 -9.50 12.63
N ALA A 978 9.86 -8.80 13.02
CA ALA A 978 9.93 -7.79 14.07
C ALA A 978 10.75 -6.60 13.53
N ARG A 979 10.27 -5.38 13.74
CA ARG A 979 10.96 -4.14 13.33
C ARG A 979 10.89 -3.06 14.40
N GLN A 980 12.00 -2.36 14.58
CA GLN A 980 12.14 -1.25 15.53
C GLN A 980 12.71 -0.02 14.82
N TYR A 981 12.06 1.13 15.04
CA TYR A 981 12.40 2.41 14.39
C TYR A 981 12.79 3.53 15.37
N GLY A 982 12.50 3.40 16.66
CA GLY A 982 12.78 4.44 17.65
C GLY A 982 11.70 5.53 17.77
N THR A 983 11.96 6.48 18.65
CA THR A 983 11.16 7.68 18.87
C THR A 983 11.70 8.86 18.05
N ARG A 984 10.82 9.76 17.61
CA ARG A 984 11.23 10.95 16.84
C ARG A 984 10.84 12.23 17.54
N TYR A 985 11.75 13.19 17.59
CA TYR A 985 11.52 14.52 18.15
C TYR A 985 11.74 15.61 17.11
N THR A 986 10.83 16.56 17.03
CA THR A 986 10.92 17.69 16.11
C THR A 986 10.85 18.99 16.89
N VAL A 987 11.69 19.97 16.52
CA VAL A 987 11.61 21.34 17.04
C VAL A 987 11.59 22.30 15.87
N GLY A 988 10.64 23.24 15.86
CA GLY A 988 10.47 24.14 14.73
C GLY A 988 9.98 25.53 15.08
N VAL A 989 10.09 26.40 14.07
CA VAL A 989 9.60 27.77 14.07
C VAL A 989 8.78 28.01 12.82
N ARG A 990 7.70 28.80 12.97
CA ARG A 990 6.86 29.22 11.85
C ARG A 990 6.61 30.71 11.89
N TYR A 991 6.74 31.34 10.74
CA TYR A 991 6.31 32.71 10.50
C TYR A 991 5.12 32.71 9.53
N SER A 992 4.03 33.39 9.91
CA SER A 992 2.81 33.50 9.11
C SER A 992 2.43 34.98 8.93
N PHE A 993 2.19 35.39 7.70
CA PHE A 993 1.58 36.65 7.32
C PHE A 993 0.19 36.37 6.78
N LYS A 994 -0.83 36.96 7.41
CA LYS A 994 -2.25 36.66 7.18
C LYS A 994 -2.94 37.77 6.43
#